data_AF-A0A5C6X1F6-F1
#
_entry.id   AF-A0A5C6X1F6-F1
#
_cell.length_a   1.000
_cell.length_b   1.000
_cell.length_c   1.000
_cell.angle_alpha   90.00
_cell.angle_beta   90.00
_cell.angle_gamma   90.00
#
_symmetry.space_group_name_H-M   'P 1'
#
loop_
_entity.id
_entity.type
_entity.pdbx_description
1 polymer ?
#
loop_
_entity_poly.entity_id
_entity_poly.type
_entity_poly.pdbx_seq_one_letter_code
_entity_poly.pdbx_strand_id
1 'polypeptide(L)'
;MQHHMKGWTIWIALVAMMSMAASGCGDTPTDDTPVNNAGEDAGDEDTGDEDAGDPGDTEDPEDVDEPDEDPVCEPNVCGADACGMVDNGCGEQMDCGECEEVCEPTVAECPANSCGLIDNGCGESMFCGECNCLDGVPAEETCGVCGLGARVCGEGENGPGTCDEPGVPGLVDENCQAILYVNPAGAEGSGAPDSPRSNLQLALNDAESRFPAIVVVAETTEEQAVTGPILIPNGVVVLGGYRAANWQRQLEGRTHIMTPTMAGDLEGLVAANITSPTVVENFNVRTANATTPGASTIGVKVQDSSELTLRRVDAIPGQPADGSHGQQGAAGNPGGPGGDGLIFNISGNWTSHMPNEGNGDGFANPECVGFAQNGKIGGRGYLLTSPTATPLLPTAGTPSGDSLGGQPGTSYSRGGRAGQPGATSSEHGSMGESGEVGGYFENGQWRSTGNGLTGGDGGHGQGGAGGGGSWKATSSNVYTGSAGGGGGSAGCGGKGGEGGGAGGASFGLVILNSTIVIDEGDFEGNGGANGGHGGAGGLGGEGGEGGFGTTEYCVDYDDCHPFHNFGGGRGGKGGNGANGGAGGGGAGGDSYGAYCAESTLTLEGGLSLEAGAGGLGGVSTGYSGPAGRSMESFGCDL
;
A
#
# COMPACT_ATOMS: atom_id res chain seq x y z
N MET A 1 36.38 -39.24 10.68
CA MET A 1 35.98 -38.63 9.39
C MET A 1 35.08 -37.43 9.69
N GLN A 2 35.73 -36.42 10.23
CA GLN A 2 35.24 -35.10 10.61
C GLN A 2 36.44 -34.19 10.32
N HIS A 3 36.20 -32.99 9.80
CA HIS A 3 37.13 -32.06 9.15
C HIS A 3 37.20 -32.18 7.63
N HIS A 4 36.41 -31.36 6.94
CA HIS A 4 36.88 -30.37 5.95
C HIS A 4 35.66 -29.75 5.26
N MET A 5 35.23 -28.56 5.73
CA MET A 5 34.49 -27.56 4.95
C MET A 5 34.33 -26.30 5.81
N LYS A 6 35.37 -25.45 5.80
CA LYS A 6 35.31 -24.04 6.20
C LYS A 6 36.26 -23.29 5.28
N GLY A 7 35.71 -22.35 4.52
CA GLY A 7 36.50 -21.40 3.75
C GLY A 7 35.88 -21.14 2.39
N TRP A 8 34.92 -20.24 2.33
CA TRP A 8 34.64 -19.35 1.19
C TRP A 8 33.49 -18.39 1.55
N THR A 9 33.79 -17.31 2.27
CA THR A 9 32.91 -16.13 2.39
C THR A 9 33.66 -14.92 2.93
N ILE A 10 34.66 -14.41 2.20
CA ILE A 10 35.15 -13.04 2.36
C ILE A 10 35.67 -12.63 0.99
N TRP A 11 34.98 -11.72 0.31
CA TRP A 11 35.42 -10.79 -0.74
C TRP A 11 34.19 -10.42 -1.60
N ILE A 12 33.48 -9.35 -1.22
CA ILE A 12 32.77 -8.35 -2.05
C ILE A 12 32.05 -7.43 -1.04
N ALA A 13 32.76 -6.39 -0.59
CA ALA A 13 32.20 -5.26 0.15
C ALA A 13 33.28 -4.16 0.24
N LEU A 14 33.71 -3.58 -0.90
CA LEU A 14 34.62 -2.43 -0.89
C LEU A 14 34.76 -1.63 -2.21
N VAL A 15 33.70 -1.46 -3.02
CA VAL A 15 33.74 -0.55 -4.18
C VAL A 15 32.41 0.19 -4.40
N ALA A 16 31.86 0.85 -3.38
CA ALA A 16 30.68 1.72 -3.56
C ALA A 16 30.70 2.97 -2.66
N MET A 17 31.83 3.68 -2.64
CA MET A 17 31.89 5.06 -2.12
C MET A 17 32.89 5.86 -2.95
N MET A 18 32.45 6.41 -4.07
CA MET A 18 33.00 7.62 -4.70
C MET A 18 32.17 7.97 -5.95
N SER A 19 31.78 9.24 -6.06
CA SER A 19 30.91 9.91 -7.07
C SER A 19 29.50 10.15 -6.48
N MET A 20 29.01 11.36 -6.26
CA MET A 20 29.14 12.58 -7.07
C MET A 20 29.09 13.85 -6.19
N ALA A 21 29.86 14.85 -6.62
CA ALA A 21 29.68 16.24 -6.23
C ALA A 21 29.51 17.08 -7.51
N ALA A 22 28.59 18.05 -7.42
CA ALA A 22 28.47 19.28 -8.20
C ALA A 22 28.02 19.24 -9.68
N SER A 23 26.77 19.65 -9.90
CA SER A 23 26.35 20.76 -10.80
C SER A 23 24.90 21.11 -10.42
N GLY A 24 24.40 22.34 -10.35
CA GLY A 24 24.91 23.61 -10.84
C GLY A 24 23.90 24.24 -11.80
N CYS A 25 23.00 25.08 -11.26
CA CYS A 25 22.18 26.12 -11.91
C CYS A 25 21.04 25.70 -12.86
N GLY A 26 19.83 26.21 -12.56
CA GLY A 26 18.67 26.23 -13.44
C GLY A 26 17.54 27.06 -12.82
N ASP A 27 17.64 28.38 -12.94
CA ASP A 27 16.53 29.33 -12.75
C ASP A 27 15.44 29.13 -13.81
N THR A 28 14.17 29.37 -13.46
CA THR A 28 13.08 30.09 -14.19
C THR A 28 11.68 29.65 -13.68
N PRO A 29 10.58 30.40 -13.91
CA PRO A 29 10.01 31.30 -12.91
C PRO A 29 8.57 30.92 -12.51
N THR A 30 8.07 31.67 -11.54
CA THR A 30 6.67 31.79 -11.09
C THR A 30 5.68 32.14 -12.20
N ASP A 31 4.53 31.45 -12.20
CA ASP A 31 3.15 31.86 -12.56
C ASP A 31 2.41 30.54 -12.93
N ASP A 32 1.30 30.11 -12.33
CA ASP A 32 0.01 30.79 -12.24
C ASP A 32 -0.87 30.24 -11.10
N THR A 33 -1.66 31.15 -10.53
CA THR A 33 -2.81 30.91 -9.63
C THR A 33 -4.07 30.43 -10.38
N PRO A 34 -5.09 29.88 -9.69
CA PRO A 34 -6.15 29.09 -10.28
C PRO A 34 -7.32 29.94 -10.80
N VAL A 35 -7.97 29.50 -11.88
CA VAL A 35 -9.23 30.08 -12.35
C VAL A 35 -10.36 29.07 -12.21
N ASN A 36 -11.20 29.31 -11.22
CA ASN A 36 -12.58 28.82 -11.16
C ASN A 36 -13.50 29.85 -11.84
N ASN A 37 -14.37 29.40 -12.75
CA ASN A 37 -15.71 29.93 -13.06
C ASN A 37 -16.30 29.00 -14.15
N ALA A 38 -17.38 28.24 -13.95
CA ALA A 38 -18.76 28.61 -13.61
C ALA A 38 -19.44 29.51 -14.68
N GLY A 39 -20.53 28.99 -15.26
CA GLY A 39 -21.43 29.64 -16.22
C GLY A 39 -21.74 28.71 -17.39
N GLU A 40 -22.83 27.93 -17.36
CA GLU A 40 -24.17 28.34 -17.87
C GLU A 40 -24.12 28.72 -19.36
N ASP A 41 -24.80 27.99 -20.24
CA ASP A 41 -26.14 28.35 -20.73
C ASP A 41 -26.53 27.50 -21.97
N ALA A 42 -27.83 27.48 -22.22
CA ALA A 42 -28.62 26.64 -23.12
C ALA A 42 -28.58 27.03 -24.63
N GLY A 43 -29.23 26.18 -25.44
CA GLY A 43 -29.62 26.40 -26.85
C GLY A 43 -29.30 25.15 -27.67
N ASP A 44 -30.22 24.21 -27.93
CA ASP A 44 -31.42 24.35 -28.78
C ASP A 44 -31.10 25.08 -30.09
N GLU A 45 -30.96 24.34 -31.19
CA GLU A 45 -31.67 24.65 -32.43
C GLU A 45 -31.56 23.51 -33.46
N ASP A 46 -32.75 23.16 -33.91
CA ASP A 46 -33.17 22.33 -35.03
C ASP A 46 -32.94 23.07 -36.39
N THR A 47 -33.10 22.34 -37.49
CA THR A 47 -33.40 22.78 -38.88
C THR A 47 -32.29 23.04 -39.93
N GLY A 48 -32.54 22.45 -41.13
CA GLY A 48 -31.99 22.80 -42.46
C GLY A 48 -31.06 21.72 -43.03
N ASP A 49 -31.40 20.84 -43.97
CA ASP A 49 -32.06 20.99 -45.28
C ASP A 49 -31.44 22.12 -46.11
N GLU A 50 -30.56 21.81 -47.08
CA GLU A 50 -30.53 22.41 -48.42
C GLU A 50 -29.83 21.50 -49.45
N ASP A 51 -30.48 21.48 -50.61
CA ASP A 51 -30.25 20.83 -51.88
C ASP A 51 -29.26 21.63 -52.78
N ALA A 52 -28.87 21.04 -53.93
CA ALA A 52 -28.47 21.68 -55.21
C ALA A 52 -26.98 21.93 -55.62
N GLY A 53 -26.67 21.41 -56.84
CA GLY A 53 -25.85 22.03 -57.92
C GLY A 53 -24.38 21.56 -58.06
N ASP A 54 -23.93 20.75 -59.03
CA ASP A 54 -23.80 20.91 -60.52
C ASP A 54 -22.67 21.89 -60.97
N PRO A 55 -22.15 21.87 -62.23
CA PRO A 55 -21.26 20.92 -62.96
C PRO A 55 -19.86 21.53 -63.28
N GLY A 56 -19.00 20.78 -63.98
CA GLY A 56 -17.73 21.32 -64.52
C GLY A 56 -17.17 20.59 -65.73
N ASP A 57 -17.47 21.11 -66.92
CA ASP A 57 -16.81 20.88 -68.22
C ASP A 57 -15.44 21.58 -68.30
N THR A 58 -14.47 20.95 -68.98
CA THR A 58 -13.36 21.59 -69.73
C THR A 58 -12.82 20.57 -70.74
N GLU A 59 -13.12 20.70 -72.03
CA GLU A 59 -12.45 21.48 -73.09
C GLU A 59 -11.67 20.58 -74.06
N ASP A 60 -12.11 20.69 -75.31
CA ASP A 60 -11.57 20.17 -76.58
C ASP A 60 -10.27 20.92 -76.95
N PRO A 61 -9.34 20.32 -77.72
CA PRO A 61 -9.18 20.86 -79.08
C PRO A 61 -8.74 19.88 -80.20
N GLU A 62 -9.39 20.08 -81.34
CA GLU A 62 -8.88 20.24 -82.72
C GLU A 62 -8.32 19.05 -83.52
N ASP A 63 -9.14 18.66 -84.53
CA ASP A 63 -8.86 18.59 -85.98
C ASP A 63 -7.47 18.15 -86.47
N VAL A 64 -7.36 16.92 -87.00
CA VAL A 64 -6.43 16.59 -88.10
C VAL A 64 -6.99 15.46 -88.99
N ASP A 65 -7.30 15.85 -90.23
CA ASP A 65 -7.24 15.12 -91.52
C ASP A 65 -7.95 13.76 -91.72
N GLU A 66 -9.01 13.82 -92.54
CA GLU A 66 -9.47 12.72 -93.39
C GLU A 66 -8.34 12.20 -94.30
N PRO A 67 -8.31 10.88 -94.55
CA PRO A 67 -8.55 10.48 -95.92
C PRO A 67 -9.58 9.35 -96.04
N ASP A 68 -10.46 9.55 -97.01
CA ASP A 68 -11.20 8.52 -97.75
C ASP A 68 -10.39 7.22 -97.88
N GLU A 69 -10.96 6.10 -97.44
CA GLU A 69 -11.20 4.88 -98.24
C GLU A 69 -12.18 4.02 -97.43
N ASP A 70 -13.46 3.96 -97.81
CA ASP A 70 -14.42 3.00 -97.23
C ASP A 70 -13.90 1.57 -97.45
N PRO A 71 -13.45 0.84 -96.40
CA PRO A 71 -13.20 -0.57 -96.55
C PRO A 71 -14.57 -1.23 -96.71
N VAL A 72 -14.79 -1.87 -97.85
CA VAL A 72 -15.89 -2.81 -98.03
C VAL A 72 -15.78 -3.83 -96.89
N CYS A 73 -16.65 -3.68 -95.89
CA CYS A 73 -16.69 -4.57 -94.75
C CYS A 73 -17.21 -5.92 -95.24
N GLU A 74 -16.31 -6.87 -95.43
CA GLU A 74 -16.68 -8.27 -95.65
C GLU A 74 -17.13 -8.83 -94.30
N PRO A 75 -18.42 -9.12 -94.10
CA PRO A 75 -18.94 -9.55 -92.80
C PRO A 75 -18.23 -10.84 -92.40
N ASN A 76 -17.61 -10.81 -91.21
CA ASN A 76 -17.01 -12.02 -90.66
C ASN A 76 -18.13 -13.04 -90.41
N VAL A 77 -17.99 -14.20 -91.04
CA VAL A 77 -18.85 -15.37 -90.78
C VAL A 77 -18.56 -15.82 -89.36
N CYS A 78 -19.60 -16.16 -88.58
CA CYS A 78 -19.47 -16.68 -87.22
C CYS A 78 -18.27 -17.64 -87.12
N GLY A 79 -17.27 -17.27 -86.31
CA GLY A 79 -16.15 -18.15 -86.01
C GLY A 79 -16.68 -19.45 -85.41
N ALA A 80 -15.92 -20.54 -85.52
CA ALA A 80 -16.39 -21.86 -85.07
C ALA A 80 -16.80 -21.92 -83.58
N ASP A 81 -16.38 -20.93 -82.79
CA ASP A 81 -16.68 -20.80 -81.35
C ASP A 81 -17.54 -19.55 -81.03
N ALA A 82 -18.03 -18.82 -82.05
CA ALA A 82 -18.81 -17.61 -81.88
C ALA A 82 -20.31 -17.96 -81.91
N CYS A 83 -21.02 -17.61 -80.84
CA CYS A 83 -22.46 -17.83 -80.67
C CYS A 83 -23.08 -16.62 -79.96
N GLY A 84 -24.40 -16.46 -80.05
CA GLY A 84 -25.11 -15.23 -79.65
C GLY A 84 -24.97 -14.09 -80.68
N MET A 85 -25.32 -12.86 -80.28
CA MET A 85 -25.24 -11.68 -81.14
C MET A 85 -23.80 -11.17 -81.18
N VAL A 86 -23.12 -11.44 -82.30
CA VAL A 86 -21.73 -11.03 -82.51
C VAL A 86 -21.72 -9.86 -83.48
N ASP A 87 -20.98 -8.81 -83.14
CA ASP A 87 -20.76 -7.71 -84.06
C ASP A 87 -20.02 -8.23 -85.29
N ASN A 88 -20.62 -8.10 -86.48
CA ASN A 88 -20.03 -8.57 -87.72
C ASN A 88 -18.88 -7.65 -88.22
N GLY A 89 -18.53 -6.61 -87.46
CA GLY A 89 -17.51 -5.63 -87.77
C GLY A 89 -18.01 -4.52 -88.71
N CYS A 90 -19.29 -4.57 -89.11
CA CYS A 90 -19.91 -3.64 -90.06
C CYS A 90 -21.04 -2.81 -89.41
N GLY A 91 -21.15 -2.81 -88.08
CA GLY A 91 -22.17 -2.05 -87.34
C GLY A 91 -23.55 -2.72 -87.29
N GLU A 92 -23.68 -3.97 -87.74
CA GLU A 92 -24.88 -4.80 -87.59
C GLU A 92 -24.54 -6.03 -86.74
N GLN A 93 -25.44 -6.42 -85.84
CA GLN A 93 -25.26 -7.64 -85.05
C GLN A 93 -25.73 -8.86 -85.84
N MET A 94 -24.86 -9.86 -85.99
CA MET A 94 -25.18 -11.16 -86.56
C MET A 94 -25.51 -12.13 -85.43
N ASP A 95 -26.71 -12.72 -85.49
CA ASP A 95 -27.10 -13.81 -84.58
C ASP A 95 -26.41 -15.11 -85.02
N CYS A 96 -25.38 -15.51 -84.29
CA CYS A 96 -24.61 -16.72 -84.54
C CYS A 96 -25.23 -17.99 -83.93
N GLY A 97 -26.52 -17.94 -83.59
CA GLY A 97 -27.27 -19.03 -82.98
C GLY A 97 -27.14 -19.03 -81.47
N GLU A 98 -28.12 -19.65 -80.80
CA GLU A 98 -28.06 -19.86 -79.35
C GLU A 98 -26.83 -20.73 -79.05
N CYS A 99 -25.90 -20.17 -78.26
CA CYS A 99 -24.88 -20.99 -77.61
C CYS A 99 -25.63 -22.08 -76.84
N GLU A 100 -25.47 -23.36 -77.18
CA GLU A 100 -25.61 -24.38 -76.15
C GLU A 100 -24.49 -24.08 -75.15
N GLU A 101 -24.76 -23.19 -74.19
CA GLU A 101 -23.91 -22.98 -73.03
C GLU A 101 -23.95 -24.30 -72.26
N VAL A 102 -23.07 -25.21 -72.64
CA VAL A 102 -22.58 -26.23 -71.72
C VAL A 102 -21.88 -25.44 -70.64
N CYS A 103 -22.64 -25.02 -69.65
CA CYS A 103 -22.09 -24.35 -68.50
C CYS A 103 -21.18 -25.37 -67.81
N GLU A 104 -19.87 -25.18 -67.95
CA GLU A 104 -18.90 -25.94 -67.19
C GLU A 104 -18.92 -25.41 -65.77
N PRO A 105 -19.28 -26.23 -64.76
CA PRO A 105 -19.31 -25.78 -63.38
C PRO A 105 -17.94 -25.20 -63.02
N THR A 106 -17.95 -23.93 -62.64
CA THR A 106 -16.76 -23.19 -62.19
C THR A 106 -16.17 -23.78 -60.91
N VAL A 107 -16.96 -24.56 -60.17
CA VAL A 107 -16.58 -25.26 -58.95
C VAL A 107 -16.95 -26.74 -59.08
N ALA A 108 -15.96 -27.58 -59.36
CA ALA A 108 -16.15 -29.04 -59.49
C ALA A 108 -16.08 -29.78 -58.14
N GLU A 109 -15.44 -29.18 -57.15
CA GLU A 109 -15.28 -29.70 -55.79
C GLU A 109 -15.46 -28.54 -54.80
N CYS A 110 -16.01 -28.83 -53.62
CA CYS A 110 -16.19 -27.82 -52.58
C CYS A 110 -14.86 -27.15 -52.25
N PRO A 111 -14.75 -25.81 -52.38
CA PRO A 111 -13.53 -25.12 -52.02
C PRO A 111 -13.24 -25.36 -50.54
N ALA A 112 -11.96 -25.47 -50.19
CA ALA A 112 -11.55 -25.63 -48.80
C ALA A 112 -12.22 -24.54 -47.93
N ASN A 113 -12.84 -24.95 -46.81
CA ASN A 113 -13.60 -24.11 -45.88
C ASN A 113 -14.96 -23.58 -46.37
N SER A 114 -15.50 -24.12 -47.46
CA SER A 114 -16.87 -23.79 -47.89
C SER A 114 -17.85 -24.85 -47.41
N CYS A 115 -19.05 -24.43 -47.04
CA CYS A 115 -20.12 -25.29 -46.54
C CYS A 115 -21.47 -24.81 -47.10
N GLY A 116 -22.54 -25.57 -46.86
CA GLY A 116 -23.88 -25.24 -47.31
C GLY A 116 -24.05 -25.41 -48.82
N LEU A 117 -25.05 -24.75 -49.37
CA LEU A 117 -25.30 -24.74 -50.82
C LEU A 117 -24.46 -23.64 -51.46
N ILE A 118 -23.53 -24.04 -52.34
CA ILE A 118 -22.68 -23.13 -53.11
C ILE A 118 -23.14 -23.19 -54.56
N ASP A 119 -23.31 -22.05 -55.20
CA ASP A 119 -23.56 -21.98 -56.64
C ASP A 119 -22.33 -22.51 -57.40
N ASN A 120 -22.52 -23.53 -58.25
CA ASN A 120 -21.45 -24.06 -59.08
C ASN A 120 -21.15 -23.18 -60.32
N GLY A 121 -21.82 -22.02 -60.45
CA GLY A 121 -21.71 -21.09 -61.56
C GLY A 121 -22.62 -21.42 -62.75
N CYS A 122 -23.43 -22.48 -62.63
CA CYS A 122 -24.34 -22.96 -63.67
C CYS A 122 -25.81 -22.97 -63.24
N GLY A 123 -26.15 -22.24 -62.17
CA GLY A 123 -27.50 -22.22 -61.63
C GLY A 123 -27.90 -23.50 -60.89
N GLU A 124 -26.97 -24.47 -60.76
CA GLU A 124 -27.11 -25.61 -59.86
C GLU A 124 -26.29 -25.34 -58.59
N SER A 125 -26.86 -25.66 -57.44
CA SER A 125 -26.13 -25.56 -56.17
C SER A 125 -25.51 -26.90 -55.80
N MET A 126 -24.22 -26.91 -55.46
CA MET A 126 -23.56 -28.06 -54.84
C MET A 126 -23.62 -27.95 -53.32
N PHE A 127 -23.92 -29.05 -52.62
CA PHE A 127 -23.95 -29.08 -51.16
C PHE A 127 -22.59 -29.48 -50.59
N CYS A 128 -21.95 -28.58 -49.85
CA CYS A 128 -20.62 -28.73 -49.30
C CYS A 128 -20.59 -29.15 -47.82
N GLY A 129 -21.63 -29.87 -47.40
CA GLY A 129 -21.84 -30.23 -46.01
C GLY A 129 -22.64 -29.17 -45.25
N GLU A 130 -23.05 -29.48 -44.02
CA GLU A 130 -23.72 -28.51 -43.17
C GLU A 130 -22.72 -27.42 -42.74
N CYS A 131 -23.18 -26.17 -42.75
CA CYS A 131 -22.37 -25.09 -42.21
C CYS A 131 -22.36 -25.12 -40.70
N ASN A 132 -21.18 -24.91 -40.11
CA ASN A 132 -21.04 -24.76 -38.67
C ASN A 132 -21.64 -23.44 -38.18
N CYS A 133 -21.88 -22.48 -39.07
CA CYS A 133 -22.57 -21.22 -38.80
C CYS A 133 -23.75 -21.04 -39.75
N LEU A 134 -24.90 -20.66 -39.21
CA LEU A 134 -26.11 -20.31 -39.95
C LEU A 134 -26.62 -18.96 -39.44
N ASP A 135 -26.52 -17.93 -40.28
CA ASP A 135 -26.90 -16.55 -39.97
C ASP A 135 -26.26 -16.02 -38.66
N GLY A 136 -24.98 -16.32 -38.47
CA GLY A 136 -24.23 -15.95 -37.27
C GLY A 136 -24.49 -16.81 -36.02
N VAL A 137 -25.30 -17.87 -36.13
CA VAL A 137 -25.52 -18.83 -35.05
C VAL A 137 -24.74 -20.12 -35.30
N PRO A 138 -23.93 -20.61 -34.36
CA PRO A 138 -23.22 -21.86 -34.53
C PRO A 138 -24.19 -23.07 -34.53
N ALA A 139 -24.13 -23.88 -35.58
CA ALA A 139 -24.85 -25.16 -35.69
C ALA A 139 -24.28 -26.21 -34.72
N GLU A 140 -22.95 -26.21 -34.54
CA GLU A 140 -22.25 -26.93 -33.48
C GLU A 140 -21.55 -25.92 -32.57
N GLU A 141 -22.02 -25.81 -31.33
CA GLU A 141 -21.51 -24.79 -30.41
C GLU A 141 -20.10 -25.12 -29.87
N THR A 142 -19.69 -26.40 -29.90
CA THR A 142 -18.36 -26.86 -29.48
C THR A 142 -17.47 -27.17 -30.67
N CYS A 143 -16.15 -27.08 -30.47
CA CYS A 143 -15.16 -27.41 -31.48
C CYS A 143 -13.82 -27.79 -30.84
N GLY A 144 -12.84 -28.18 -31.66
CA GLY A 144 -11.49 -28.52 -31.18
C GLY A 144 -11.41 -29.87 -30.50
N VAL A 145 -10.23 -30.18 -29.98
CA VAL A 145 -9.93 -31.47 -29.34
C VAL A 145 -10.75 -31.61 -28.06
N CYS A 146 -11.34 -32.78 -27.86
CA CYS A 146 -12.24 -33.04 -26.73
C CYS A 146 -13.46 -32.11 -26.61
N GLY A 147 -13.76 -31.30 -27.63
CA GLY A 147 -14.86 -30.34 -27.61
C GLY A 147 -14.69 -29.19 -26.61
N LEU A 148 -13.45 -28.84 -26.25
CA LEU A 148 -13.15 -27.77 -25.29
C LEU A 148 -13.23 -26.36 -25.90
N GLY A 149 -13.17 -26.24 -27.22
CA GLY A 149 -13.28 -24.97 -27.93
C GLY A 149 -14.73 -24.54 -28.13
N ALA A 150 -14.91 -23.25 -28.41
CA ALA A 150 -16.21 -22.66 -28.77
C ALA A 150 -16.19 -22.18 -30.23
N ARG A 151 -17.26 -22.47 -30.97
CA ARG A 151 -17.42 -21.96 -32.33
C ARG A 151 -17.91 -20.51 -32.29
N VAL A 152 -17.17 -19.63 -32.94
CA VAL A 152 -17.52 -18.22 -33.14
C VAL A 152 -17.96 -18.02 -34.58
N CYS A 153 -19.13 -17.41 -34.76
CA CYS A 153 -19.68 -17.03 -36.05
C CYS A 153 -19.82 -15.51 -36.10
N GLY A 154 -19.38 -14.88 -37.19
CA GLY A 154 -19.65 -13.46 -37.42
C GLY A 154 -21.15 -13.21 -37.64
N GLU A 155 -21.61 -11.98 -37.38
CA GLU A 155 -23.01 -11.60 -37.64
C GLU A 155 -23.37 -11.86 -39.12
N GLY A 156 -24.45 -12.62 -39.35
CA GLY A 156 -24.89 -13.02 -40.70
C GLY A 156 -24.01 -14.08 -41.39
N GLU A 157 -23.00 -14.63 -40.71
CA GLU A 157 -22.10 -15.64 -41.28
C GLU A 157 -22.85 -16.94 -41.56
N ASN A 158 -22.77 -17.38 -42.82
CA ASN A 158 -23.14 -18.73 -43.25
C ASN A 158 -21.84 -19.40 -43.74
N GLY A 159 -21.17 -20.11 -42.85
CA GLY A 159 -19.76 -20.45 -43.03
C GLY A 159 -19.22 -21.50 -42.05
N PRO A 160 -17.91 -21.80 -42.13
CA PRO A 160 -17.24 -22.77 -41.26
C PRO A 160 -17.08 -22.26 -39.82
N GLY A 161 -17.22 -20.94 -39.58
CA GLY A 161 -16.90 -20.30 -38.31
C GLY A 161 -15.43 -20.41 -37.92
N THR A 162 -15.06 -19.65 -36.89
CA THR A 162 -13.74 -19.78 -36.25
C THR A 162 -13.88 -20.61 -34.98
N CYS A 163 -12.98 -21.58 -34.77
CA CYS A 163 -12.91 -22.27 -33.49
C CYS A 163 -11.99 -21.48 -32.55
N ASP A 164 -12.54 -20.89 -31.50
CA ASP A 164 -11.72 -20.39 -30.39
C ASP A 164 -11.41 -21.59 -29.48
N GLU A 165 -10.23 -22.17 -29.67
CA GLU A 165 -9.75 -23.28 -28.87
C GLU A 165 -8.81 -22.77 -27.76
N PRO A 166 -8.90 -23.29 -26.52
CA PRO A 166 -7.87 -23.03 -25.53
C PRO A 166 -6.53 -23.63 -25.99
N GLY A 167 -5.44 -22.90 -25.79
CA GLY A 167 -4.09 -23.40 -26.12
C GLY A 167 -3.67 -24.47 -25.12
N VAL A 168 -3.98 -25.75 -25.38
CA VAL A 168 -3.67 -26.86 -24.47
C VAL A 168 -2.54 -27.74 -24.99
N PRO A 169 -1.31 -27.66 -24.44
CA PRO A 169 -0.19 -28.46 -24.91
C PRO A 169 -0.41 -29.98 -24.72
N GLY A 170 -0.32 -30.73 -25.82
CA GLY A 170 -0.36 -32.20 -25.80
C GLY A 170 -1.74 -32.83 -25.63
N LEU A 171 -2.82 -32.04 -25.70
CA LEU A 171 -4.18 -32.57 -25.76
C LEU A 171 -4.45 -33.18 -27.14
N VAL A 172 -4.93 -34.43 -27.14
CA VAL A 172 -5.36 -35.18 -28.33
C VAL A 172 -6.62 -35.97 -27.98
N ASP A 173 -7.42 -36.39 -28.95
CA ASP A 173 -8.71 -37.05 -28.68
C ASP A 173 -8.58 -38.33 -27.82
N GLU A 174 -7.44 -39.02 -27.88
CA GLU A 174 -7.18 -40.24 -27.10
C GLU A 174 -6.96 -39.99 -25.60
N ASN A 175 -6.80 -38.74 -25.17
CA ASN A 175 -6.52 -38.40 -23.77
C ASN A 175 -7.57 -37.50 -23.10
N CYS A 176 -8.74 -37.30 -23.72
CA CYS A 176 -9.85 -36.52 -23.14
C CYS A 176 -10.32 -37.03 -21.76
N GLN A 177 -10.17 -38.32 -21.48
CA GLN A 177 -10.49 -38.92 -20.17
C GLN A 177 -9.57 -38.45 -19.03
N ALA A 178 -8.43 -37.81 -19.34
CA ALA A 178 -7.52 -37.27 -18.34
C ALA A 178 -8.02 -35.94 -17.75
N ILE A 179 -8.91 -35.23 -18.44
CA ILE A 179 -9.46 -33.93 -18.03
C ILE A 179 -10.22 -34.08 -16.71
N LEU A 180 -9.97 -33.15 -15.79
CA LEU A 180 -10.70 -33.00 -14.54
C LEU A 180 -11.73 -31.89 -14.65
N TYR A 181 -12.96 -32.17 -14.25
CA TYR A 181 -14.07 -31.21 -14.27
C TYR A 181 -14.40 -30.75 -12.86
N VAL A 182 -14.61 -29.45 -12.69
CA VAL A 182 -14.90 -28.80 -11.40
C VAL A 182 -16.20 -28.01 -11.50
N ASN A 183 -17.17 -28.31 -10.65
CA ASN A 183 -18.38 -27.53 -10.45
C ASN A 183 -18.45 -27.07 -8.99
N PRO A 184 -18.05 -25.81 -8.69
CA PRO A 184 -17.99 -25.29 -7.32
C PRO A 184 -19.33 -25.31 -6.58
N ALA A 185 -20.45 -25.23 -7.31
CA ALA A 185 -21.81 -25.30 -6.74
C ALA A 185 -22.33 -26.74 -6.57
N GLY A 186 -21.61 -27.74 -7.09
CA GLY A 186 -21.97 -29.15 -7.06
C GLY A 186 -21.54 -29.89 -5.80
N ALA A 187 -21.92 -31.16 -5.71
CA ALA A 187 -21.39 -32.06 -4.69
C ALA A 187 -19.99 -32.55 -5.10
N GLU A 188 -19.13 -32.84 -4.11
CA GLU A 188 -17.79 -33.38 -4.35
C GLU A 188 -17.84 -34.75 -5.05
N GLY A 189 -17.29 -34.82 -6.26
CA GLY A 189 -17.22 -36.03 -7.09
C GLY A 189 -15.80 -36.53 -7.36
N SER A 190 -15.64 -37.31 -8.42
CA SER A 190 -14.35 -37.87 -8.86
C SER A 190 -13.54 -36.95 -9.78
N GLY A 191 -14.16 -35.88 -10.28
CA GLY A 191 -13.62 -35.02 -11.34
C GLY A 191 -13.97 -35.49 -12.75
N ALA A 192 -14.81 -36.50 -12.91
CA ALA A 192 -15.43 -36.84 -14.19
C ALA A 192 -16.52 -35.80 -14.55
N PRO A 193 -16.89 -35.63 -15.83
CA PRO A 193 -17.89 -34.63 -16.21
C PRO A 193 -19.28 -34.87 -15.58
N ASP A 194 -19.65 -36.13 -15.33
CA ASP A 194 -20.90 -36.52 -14.65
C ASP A 194 -20.78 -36.57 -13.11
N SER A 195 -19.56 -36.44 -12.60
CA SER A 195 -19.24 -36.41 -11.17
C SER A 195 -18.08 -35.43 -10.92
N PRO A 196 -18.28 -34.12 -11.16
CA PRO A 196 -17.20 -33.14 -11.06
C PRO A 196 -16.74 -32.94 -9.62
N ARG A 197 -15.50 -32.46 -9.45
CA ARG A 197 -15.01 -31.97 -8.15
C ARG A 197 -15.79 -30.71 -7.75
N SER A 198 -15.99 -30.48 -6.46
CA SER A 198 -16.52 -29.22 -5.93
C SER A 198 -15.40 -28.28 -5.47
N ASN A 199 -14.23 -28.83 -5.14
CA ASN A 199 -13.06 -28.06 -4.70
C ASN A 199 -12.00 -27.94 -5.81
N LEU A 200 -11.75 -26.72 -6.29
CA LEU A 200 -10.76 -26.46 -7.35
C LEU A 200 -9.34 -26.82 -6.93
N GLN A 201 -8.89 -26.46 -5.73
CA GLN A 201 -7.53 -26.75 -5.29
C GLN A 201 -7.26 -28.26 -5.21
N LEU A 202 -8.27 -29.05 -4.80
CA LEU A 202 -8.16 -30.50 -4.81
C LEU A 202 -8.03 -31.04 -6.24
N ALA A 203 -8.79 -30.50 -7.20
CA ALA A 203 -8.69 -30.88 -8.60
C ALA A 203 -7.32 -30.53 -9.20
N LEU A 204 -6.75 -29.37 -8.86
CA LEU A 204 -5.41 -28.97 -9.28
C LEU A 204 -4.34 -29.94 -8.76
N ASN A 205 -4.41 -30.32 -7.48
CA ASN A 205 -3.49 -31.29 -6.90
C ASN A 205 -3.61 -32.68 -7.56
N ASP A 206 -4.83 -33.11 -7.92
CA ASP A 206 -5.06 -34.36 -8.64
C ASP A 206 -4.49 -34.31 -10.07
N ALA A 207 -4.59 -33.14 -10.72
CA ALA A 207 -4.15 -32.92 -12.11
C ALA A 207 -2.63 -33.08 -12.28
N GLU A 208 -1.82 -32.73 -11.26
CA GLU A 208 -0.36 -32.86 -11.30
C GLU A 208 0.14 -34.29 -11.63
N SER A 209 -0.69 -35.31 -11.35
CA SER A 209 -0.37 -36.71 -11.62
C SER A 209 -0.83 -37.20 -13.00
N ARG A 210 -1.47 -36.34 -13.80
CA ARG A 210 -2.10 -36.69 -15.09
C ARG A 210 -1.31 -36.12 -16.26
N PHE A 211 -1.50 -36.71 -17.43
CA PHE A 211 -0.97 -36.20 -18.69
C PHE A 211 -2.02 -36.31 -19.79
N PRO A 212 -2.42 -35.18 -20.41
CA PRO A 212 -2.12 -33.80 -20.02
C PRO A 212 -2.79 -33.44 -18.68
N ALA A 213 -2.20 -32.49 -17.95
CA ALA A 213 -2.74 -32.01 -16.67
C ALA A 213 -3.71 -30.85 -16.92
N ILE A 214 -4.99 -31.17 -17.11
CA ILE A 214 -6.03 -30.20 -17.47
C ILE A 214 -7.15 -30.20 -16.44
N VAL A 215 -7.55 -29.01 -16.01
CA VAL A 215 -8.70 -28.76 -15.15
C VAL A 215 -9.66 -27.79 -15.83
N VAL A 216 -10.88 -28.24 -16.07
CA VAL A 216 -12.00 -27.45 -16.61
C VAL A 216 -12.94 -27.08 -15.48
N VAL A 217 -13.23 -25.80 -15.33
CA VAL A 217 -14.02 -25.23 -14.23
C VAL A 217 -15.29 -24.61 -14.79
N ALA A 218 -16.40 -24.94 -14.13
CA ALA A 218 -17.68 -24.36 -14.47
C ALA A 218 -17.67 -22.83 -14.27
N GLU A 219 -18.40 -22.12 -15.11
CA GLU A 219 -18.76 -20.73 -14.84
C GLU A 219 -19.50 -20.64 -13.50
N THR A 220 -19.29 -19.53 -12.80
CA THR A 220 -19.92 -19.28 -11.51
C THR A 220 -20.51 -17.87 -11.48
N THR A 221 -21.38 -17.59 -10.51
CA THR A 221 -21.68 -16.20 -10.13
C THR A 221 -20.76 -15.79 -8.97
N GLU A 222 -20.73 -14.51 -8.61
CA GLU A 222 -19.97 -14.05 -7.44
C GLU A 222 -20.42 -14.74 -6.13
N GLU A 223 -21.70 -15.04 -5.97
CA GLU A 223 -22.22 -15.76 -4.80
C GLU A 223 -21.79 -17.24 -4.74
N GLN A 224 -21.38 -17.78 -5.89
CA GLN A 224 -20.91 -19.17 -6.06
C GLN A 224 -19.41 -19.23 -6.36
N ALA A 225 -18.68 -18.14 -6.07
CA ALA A 225 -17.26 -18.04 -6.37
C ALA A 225 -16.45 -19.15 -5.68
N VAL A 226 -15.40 -19.60 -6.36
CA VAL A 226 -14.41 -20.50 -5.81
C VAL A 226 -13.68 -19.78 -4.68
N THR A 227 -13.59 -20.41 -3.51
CA THR A 227 -12.86 -19.83 -2.37
C THR A 227 -11.35 -19.89 -2.60
N GLY A 228 -10.70 -18.73 -2.66
CA GLY A 228 -9.24 -18.59 -2.78
C GLY A 228 -8.48 -18.55 -1.44
N PRO A 229 -7.14 -18.33 -1.44
CA PRO A 229 -6.29 -18.18 -2.62
C PRO A 229 -6.19 -19.48 -3.42
N ILE A 230 -6.07 -19.37 -4.74
CA ILE A 230 -5.84 -20.52 -5.63
C ILE A 230 -4.36 -20.59 -6.01
N LEU A 231 -3.73 -21.73 -5.73
CA LEU A 231 -2.33 -22.00 -6.08
C LEU A 231 -2.28 -22.79 -7.38
N ILE A 232 -1.72 -22.20 -8.44
CA ILE A 232 -1.58 -22.82 -9.76
C ILE A 232 -0.32 -23.69 -9.77
N PRO A 233 -0.44 -25.02 -9.98
CA PRO A 233 0.73 -25.89 -10.07
C PRO A 233 1.42 -25.78 -11.43
N ASN A 234 2.72 -26.09 -11.44
CA ASN A 234 3.53 -26.10 -12.67
C ASN A 234 3.03 -27.15 -13.68
N GLY A 235 2.79 -26.72 -14.92
CA GLY A 235 2.41 -27.57 -16.04
C GLY A 235 0.91 -27.92 -16.10
N VAL A 236 0.06 -27.26 -15.31
CA VAL A 236 -1.38 -27.50 -15.28
C VAL A 236 -2.12 -26.43 -16.08
N VAL A 237 -2.97 -26.85 -17.01
CA VAL A 237 -3.87 -25.97 -17.75
C VAL A 237 -5.20 -25.86 -17.02
N VAL A 238 -5.62 -24.65 -16.69
CA VAL A 238 -6.82 -24.34 -15.92
C VAL A 238 -7.75 -23.46 -16.74
N LEU A 239 -8.92 -23.98 -17.11
CA LEU A 239 -9.86 -23.34 -18.03
C LEU A 239 -11.19 -23.07 -17.31
N GLY A 240 -11.56 -21.80 -17.14
CA GLY A 240 -12.82 -21.36 -16.55
C GLY A 240 -13.93 -21.11 -17.58
N GLY A 241 -15.13 -20.78 -17.09
CA GLY A 241 -16.23 -20.30 -17.93
C GLY A 241 -16.99 -21.39 -18.70
N TYR A 242 -17.08 -22.61 -18.16
CA TYR A 242 -17.84 -23.71 -18.81
C TYR A 242 -19.24 -23.89 -18.21
N ARG A 243 -20.27 -24.14 -19.03
CA ARG A 243 -21.60 -24.48 -18.52
C ARG A 243 -21.57 -25.82 -17.79
N ALA A 244 -21.91 -25.85 -16.50
CA ALA A 244 -21.85 -27.08 -15.69
C ALA A 244 -22.75 -28.22 -16.19
N ALA A 245 -23.80 -27.91 -16.97
CA ALA A 245 -24.76 -28.91 -17.45
C ALA A 245 -24.21 -29.81 -18.57
N ASN A 246 -23.35 -29.26 -19.43
CA ASN A 246 -22.87 -29.93 -20.64
C ASN A 246 -21.38 -29.68 -20.93
N TRP A 247 -20.67 -28.96 -20.05
CA TRP A 247 -19.25 -28.59 -20.19
C TRP A 247 -18.93 -27.91 -21.51
N GLN A 248 -19.83 -27.05 -21.94
CA GLN A 248 -19.65 -26.22 -23.12
C GLN A 248 -19.03 -24.88 -22.70
N ARG A 249 -17.93 -24.50 -23.35
CA ARG A 249 -17.25 -23.22 -23.10
C ARG A 249 -18.18 -22.04 -23.42
N GLN A 250 -18.19 -21.05 -22.54
CA GLN A 250 -18.89 -19.78 -22.73
C GLN A 250 -17.84 -18.69 -22.90
N LEU A 251 -17.85 -17.98 -24.03
CA LEU A 251 -16.84 -16.95 -24.33
C LEU A 251 -16.94 -15.76 -23.38
N GLU A 252 -18.18 -15.40 -23.02
CA GLU A 252 -18.49 -14.36 -22.04
C GLU A 252 -18.57 -14.91 -20.61
N GLY A 253 -18.65 -16.24 -20.45
CA GLY A 253 -18.70 -16.87 -19.13
C GLY A 253 -17.34 -16.79 -18.45
N ARG A 254 -17.37 -16.54 -17.13
CA ARG A 254 -16.19 -16.49 -16.28
C ARG A 254 -16.39 -17.37 -15.07
N THR A 255 -15.30 -17.94 -14.58
CA THR A 255 -15.26 -18.52 -13.24
C THR A 255 -14.77 -17.47 -12.27
N HIS A 256 -15.58 -17.16 -11.25
CA HIS A 256 -15.20 -16.21 -10.21
C HIS A 256 -14.40 -16.90 -9.11
N ILE A 257 -13.27 -16.29 -8.72
CA ILE A 257 -12.48 -16.62 -7.54
C ILE A 257 -12.67 -15.49 -6.52
N MET A 258 -12.95 -15.85 -5.28
CA MET A 258 -13.05 -14.90 -4.16
C MET A 258 -12.23 -15.40 -2.98
N THR A 259 -11.15 -14.72 -2.65
CA THR A 259 -10.40 -14.97 -1.40
C THR A 259 -11.11 -14.29 -0.23
N PRO A 260 -11.57 -15.02 0.80
CA PRO A 260 -12.29 -14.43 1.92
C PRO A 260 -11.36 -13.59 2.81
N THR A 261 -11.94 -12.78 3.70
CA THR A 261 -11.16 -12.01 4.68
C THR A 261 -10.40 -12.96 5.61
N MET A 262 -9.08 -12.78 5.66
CA MET A 262 -8.16 -13.49 6.55
C MET A 262 -7.23 -12.49 7.24
N ALA A 263 -6.42 -12.97 8.19
CA ALA A 263 -5.39 -12.16 8.82
C ALA A 263 -4.17 -12.03 7.89
N GLY A 264 -3.55 -10.84 7.85
CA GLY A 264 -2.42 -10.52 6.97
C GLY A 264 -2.85 -10.14 5.56
N ASP A 265 -1.89 -10.22 4.64
CA ASP A 265 -2.09 -9.92 3.21
C ASP A 265 -3.04 -10.92 2.56
N LEU A 266 -3.82 -10.46 1.58
CA LEU A 266 -4.76 -11.29 0.83
C LEU A 266 -4.31 -11.43 -0.62
N GLU A 267 -4.38 -12.64 -1.14
CA GLU A 267 -3.98 -12.99 -2.50
C GLU A 267 -5.14 -13.74 -3.17
N GLY A 268 -5.49 -13.41 -4.41
CA GLY A 268 -6.56 -14.07 -5.16
C GLY A 268 -6.08 -15.36 -5.83
N LEU A 269 -5.18 -15.21 -6.79
CA LEU A 269 -4.57 -16.29 -7.55
C LEU A 269 -3.05 -16.18 -7.48
N VAL A 270 -2.36 -17.30 -7.24
CA VAL A 270 -0.91 -17.35 -7.11
C VAL A 270 -0.35 -18.41 -8.05
N ALA A 271 0.51 -17.99 -8.98
CA ALA A 271 1.29 -18.87 -9.84
C ALA A 271 2.77 -18.72 -9.48
N ALA A 272 3.39 -19.81 -9.01
CA ALA A 272 4.77 -19.76 -8.56
C ALA A 272 5.58 -20.95 -9.10
N ASN A 273 6.83 -20.70 -9.48
CA ASN A 273 7.75 -21.72 -9.99
C ASN A 273 7.25 -22.43 -11.26
N ILE A 274 6.57 -21.71 -12.16
CA ILE A 274 6.03 -22.26 -13.39
C ILE A 274 7.14 -22.33 -14.45
N THR A 275 7.62 -23.53 -14.73
CA THR A 275 8.73 -23.84 -15.66
C THR A 275 8.31 -24.77 -16.80
N SER A 276 7.06 -25.23 -16.79
CA SER A 276 6.42 -26.01 -17.85
C SER A 276 5.21 -25.22 -18.37
N PRO A 277 4.84 -25.37 -19.66
CA PRO A 277 3.69 -24.68 -20.24
C PRO A 277 2.43 -24.82 -19.38
N THR A 278 1.94 -23.69 -18.90
CA THR A 278 0.80 -23.57 -17.96
C THR A 278 -0.10 -22.46 -18.47
N VAL A 279 -1.40 -22.71 -18.52
CA VAL A 279 -2.38 -21.72 -19.00
C VAL A 279 -3.45 -21.55 -17.94
N VAL A 280 -3.80 -20.30 -17.64
CA VAL A 280 -4.95 -19.94 -16.82
C VAL A 280 -5.87 -19.08 -17.67
N GLU A 281 -7.11 -19.53 -17.87
CA GLU A 281 -8.04 -18.89 -18.81
C GLU A 281 -9.44 -18.64 -18.23
N ASN A 282 -10.06 -17.50 -18.56
CA ASN A 282 -11.47 -17.16 -18.26
C ASN A 282 -11.81 -17.07 -16.76
N PHE A 283 -10.98 -16.36 -15.99
CA PHE A 283 -11.20 -16.14 -14.56
C PHE A 283 -11.46 -14.68 -14.23
N ASN A 284 -12.38 -14.44 -13.30
CA ASN A 284 -12.51 -13.17 -12.60
C ASN A 284 -12.02 -13.36 -11.15
N VAL A 285 -10.92 -12.72 -10.79
CA VAL A 285 -10.22 -12.93 -9.53
C VAL A 285 -10.44 -11.74 -8.61
N ARG A 286 -10.96 -12.02 -7.41
CA ARG A 286 -11.19 -11.00 -6.38
C ARG A 286 -10.65 -11.45 -5.03
N THR A 287 -10.34 -10.47 -4.19
CA THR A 287 -10.13 -10.70 -2.76
C THR A 287 -11.14 -9.89 -1.96
N ALA A 288 -11.46 -10.35 -0.76
CA ALA A 288 -12.13 -9.52 0.22
C ALA A 288 -11.22 -8.36 0.67
N ASN A 289 -11.77 -7.45 1.48
CA ASN A 289 -10.99 -6.39 2.10
C ASN A 289 -10.08 -6.96 3.20
N ALA A 290 -8.86 -6.45 3.28
CA ALA A 290 -7.95 -6.77 4.36
C ALA A 290 -8.39 -6.07 5.65
N THR A 291 -8.13 -6.69 6.81
CA THR A 291 -8.51 -6.15 8.13
C THR A 291 -7.35 -6.01 9.11
N THR A 292 -6.20 -6.62 8.80
CA THR A 292 -4.99 -6.49 9.62
C THR A 292 -4.29 -5.18 9.24
N PRO A 293 -4.01 -4.27 10.19
CA PRO A 293 -3.44 -2.96 9.84
C PRO A 293 -2.19 -3.05 8.95
N GLY A 294 -2.17 -2.27 7.87
CA GLY A 294 -1.10 -2.26 6.87
C GLY A 294 -1.06 -3.46 5.92
N ALA A 295 -1.99 -4.42 6.03
CA ALA A 295 -2.05 -5.56 5.14
C ALA A 295 -2.52 -5.17 3.73
N SER A 296 -1.88 -5.78 2.74
CA SER A 296 -2.07 -5.51 1.32
C SER A 296 -3.03 -6.51 0.69
N THR A 297 -3.54 -6.18 -0.50
CA THR A 297 -4.42 -7.03 -1.30
C THR A 297 -3.87 -7.17 -2.71
N ILE A 298 -3.80 -8.41 -3.21
CA ILE A 298 -3.24 -8.74 -4.52
C ILE A 298 -4.25 -9.62 -5.27
N GLY A 299 -4.66 -9.21 -6.46
CA GLY A 299 -5.52 -9.99 -7.34
C GLY A 299 -4.79 -11.23 -7.84
N VAL A 300 -3.78 -11.02 -8.70
CA VAL A 300 -2.94 -12.09 -9.26
C VAL A 300 -1.48 -11.88 -8.89
N LYS A 301 -0.82 -12.91 -8.35
CA LYS A 301 0.61 -12.92 -8.07
C LYS A 301 1.33 -14.00 -8.87
N VAL A 302 2.31 -13.59 -9.66
CA VAL A 302 3.20 -14.45 -10.43
C VAL A 302 4.62 -14.33 -9.89
N GLN A 303 5.25 -15.45 -9.58
CA GLN A 303 6.60 -15.47 -9.04
C GLN A 303 7.46 -16.60 -9.64
N ASP A 304 8.72 -16.30 -9.98
CA ASP A 304 9.72 -17.26 -10.44
C ASP A 304 9.19 -18.17 -11.58
N SER A 305 8.48 -17.60 -12.55
CA SER A 305 7.70 -18.32 -13.57
C SER A 305 8.09 -17.90 -14.99
N SER A 306 8.34 -18.83 -15.89
CA SER A 306 8.82 -18.56 -17.26
C SER A 306 7.93 -19.11 -18.39
N GLU A 307 6.96 -19.97 -18.05
CA GLU A 307 6.13 -20.69 -19.02
C GLU A 307 4.64 -20.56 -18.66
N LEU A 308 4.22 -19.37 -18.22
CA LEU A 308 2.84 -19.06 -17.85
C LEU A 308 2.19 -18.15 -18.90
N THR A 309 1.01 -18.57 -19.35
CA THR A 309 0.09 -17.73 -20.13
C THR A 309 -1.17 -17.44 -19.30
N LEU A 310 -1.49 -16.17 -19.13
CA LEU A 310 -2.78 -15.71 -18.62
C LEU A 310 -3.64 -15.28 -19.80
N ARG A 311 -4.84 -15.85 -19.95
CA ARG A 311 -5.73 -15.54 -21.06
C ARG A 311 -7.11 -15.15 -20.58
N ARG A 312 -7.60 -13.96 -20.88
CA ARG A 312 -8.88 -13.44 -20.38
C ARG A 312 -9.02 -13.59 -18.87
N VAL A 313 -8.00 -13.12 -18.16
CA VAL A 313 -7.97 -13.09 -16.70
C VAL A 313 -8.17 -11.66 -16.25
N ASP A 314 -9.21 -11.45 -15.46
CA ASP A 314 -9.54 -10.16 -14.88
C ASP A 314 -9.28 -10.23 -13.37
N ALA A 315 -8.67 -9.20 -12.78
CA ALA A 315 -8.36 -9.19 -11.36
C ALA A 315 -8.61 -7.83 -10.71
N ILE A 316 -9.45 -7.84 -9.67
CA ILE A 316 -9.76 -6.67 -8.85
C ILE A 316 -9.63 -7.07 -7.37
N PRO A 317 -8.53 -6.70 -6.70
CA PRO A 317 -8.37 -6.96 -5.27
C PRO A 317 -9.35 -6.13 -4.45
N GLY A 318 -9.66 -6.61 -3.25
CA GLY A 318 -10.40 -5.83 -2.26
C GLY A 318 -9.58 -4.66 -1.73
N GLN A 319 -10.19 -3.84 -0.87
CA GLN A 319 -9.53 -2.71 -0.23
C GLN A 319 -8.45 -3.21 0.76
N PRO A 320 -7.19 -2.74 0.66
CA PRO A 320 -6.17 -2.99 1.68
C PRO A 320 -6.51 -2.28 3.00
N ALA A 321 -5.83 -2.67 4.08
CA ALA A 321 -6.12 -2.18 5.42
C ALA A 321 -5.30 -0.94 5.78
N ASP A 322 -5.93 0.02 6.46
CA ASP A 322 -5.26 1.22 6.97
C ASP A 322 -4.13 0.87 7.94
N GLY A 323 -3.12 1.73 8.02
CA GLY A 323 -2.02 1.61 8.96
C GLY A 323 -2.46 1.83 10.41
N SER A 324 -1.79 1.16 11.35
CA SER A 324 -2.09 1.30 12.77
C SER A 324 -1.77 2.72 13.27
N HIS A 325 -2.65 3.34 14.04
CA HIS A 325 -2.33 4.60 14.70
C HIS A 325 -1.26 4.41 15.78
N GLY A 326 -0.32 5.34 15.84
CA GLY A 326 0.69 5.40 16.90
C GLY A 326 0.06 5.76 18.25
N GLN A 327 0.56 5.16 19.32
CA GLN A 327 0.10 5.47 20.67
C GLN A 327 0.61 6.84 21.14
N GLN A 328 -0.21 7.51 21.93
CA GLN A 328 0.20 8.72 22.62
C GLN A 328 1.31 8.42 23.64
N GLY A 329 2.32 9.28 23.69
CA GLY A 329 3.38 9.21 24.70
C GLY A 329 2.84 9.44 26.11
N ALA A 330 3.30 8.64 27.06
CA ALA A 330 2.96 8.81 28.47
C ALA A 330 3.44 10.17 29.01
N ALA A 331 2.62 10.81 29.85
CA ALA A 331 3.02 12.01 30.55
C ALA A 331 4.19 11.73 31.51
N GLY A 332 5.08 12.70 31.65
CA GLY A 332 6.16 12.66 32.62
C GLY A 332 5.61 12.79 34.03
N ASN A 333 6.18 12.03 34.96
CA ASN A 333 5.75 12.09 36.35
C ASN A 333 6.13 13.42 37.00
N PRO A 334 5.29 13.94 37.90
CA PRO A 334 5.61 15.14 38.66
C PRO A 334 6.76 14.88 39.64
N GLY A 335 7.52 15.93 39.96
CA GLY A 335 8.55 15.89 40.99
C GLY A 335 7.96 15.83 42.39
N GLY A 336 8.63 15.09 43.30
CA GLY A 336 8.28 15.09 44.72
C GLY A 336 8.54 16.43 45.40
N PRO A 337 7.74 16.83 46.40
CA PRO A 337 7.99 18.06 47.16
C PRO A 337 9.29 17.95 47.96
N GLY A 338 9.94 19.09 48.18
CA GLY A 338 11.06 19.21 49.11
C GLY A 338 10.59 19.05 50.54
N GLY A 339 11.42 18.45 51.39
CA GLY A 339 11.06 18.31 52.80
C GLY A 339 11.20 19.62 53.56
N ASP A 340 10.29 19.86 54.50
CA ASP A 340 10.33 21.02 55.37
C ASP A 340 11.56 21.01 56.27
N GLY A 341 12.04 22.19 56.66
CA GLY A 341 13.08 22.30 57.67
C GLY A 341 12.64 21.60 58.96
N LEU A 342 13.58 21.02 59.69
CA LEU A 342 13.27 20.40 60.98
C LEU A 342 13.26 21.42 62.10
N ILE A 343 12.27 21.28 63.00
CA ILE A 343 12.25 22.03 64.24
C ILE A 343 13.21 21.34 65.22
N PHE A 344 14.19 22.09 65.69
CA PHE A 344 15.18 21.57 66.62
C PHE A 344 14.60 21.49 68.04
N ASN A 345 14.56 20.29 68.64
CA ASN A 345 14.16 20.09 70.03
C ASN A 345 15.40 19.87 70.92
N ILE A 346 15.55 20.71 71.94
CA ILE A 346 16.77 20.80 72.76
C ILE A 346 16.71 19.86 73.99
N SER A 347 15.53 19.32 74.36
CA SER A 347 15.28 18.82 75.73
C SER A 347 15.55 17.32 76.02
N GLY A 348 16.21 16.57 75.13
CA GLY A 348 16.49 15.13 75.37
C GLY A 348 17.89 14.69 74.96
N ASN A 349 18.64 14.11 75.92
CA ASN A 349 19.96 13.46 75.82
C ASN A 349 20.52 13.24 74.40
N TRP A 350 21.50 14.07 74.04
CA TRP A 350 22.10 14.19 72.71
C TRP A 350 23.27 13.21 72.51
N THR A 351 23.18 12.28 71.55
CA THR A 351 24.39 11.62 71.02
C THR A 351 24.39 11.21 69.53
N SER A 352 23.39 11.52 68.69
CA SER A 352 23.56 11.12 67.26
C SER A 352 22.96 11.96 66.14
N HIS A 353 22.11 12.96 66.39
CA HIS A 353 21.55 13.76 65.30
C HIS A 353 21.95 15.23 65.50
N MET A 354 23.02 15.67 64.82
CA MET A 354 23.28 17.11 64.67
C MET A 354 22.05 17.75 63.99
N PRO A 355 21.76 19.06 64.20
CA PRO A 355 20.53 19.71 63.71
C PRO A 355 20.28 19.71 62.19
N ASN A 356 21.04 18.97 61.38
CA ASN A 356 21.65 19.69 60.30
C ASN A 356 22.06 18.99 59.02
N GLU A 357 21.14 18.23 58.49
CA GLU A 357 20.79 18.34 57.07
C GLU A 357 19.27 18.46 57.09
N GLY A 358 18.67 19.47 56.45
CA GLY A 358 17.21 19.50 56.36
C GLY A 358 16.73 18.13 55.88
N ASN A 359 15.76 17.50 56.54
CA ASN A 359 15.13 16.28 56.00
C ASN A 359 14.50 16.70 54.68
N GLY A 360 15.20 16.57 53.56
CA GLY A 360 14.77 17.32 52.39
C GLY A 360 15.76 17.32 51.25
N ASP A 361 16.42 16.20 51.00
CA ASP A 361 16.50 15.84 49.59
C ASP A 361 15.05 15.61 49.17
N GLY A 362 14.57 16.40 48.20
CA GLY A 362 13.32 16.06 47.55
C GLY A 362 13.45 14.60 47.11
N PHE A 363 12.49 13.74 47.48
CA PHE A 363 12.59 12.34 47.12
C PHE A 363 12.80 12.26 45.61
N ALA A 364 13.85 11.55 45.19
CA ALA A 364 14.06 11.25 43.79
C ALA A 364 12.75 10.68 43.27
N ASN A 365 12.26 11.21 42.16
CA ASN A 365 11.17 10.51 41.49
C ASN A 365 11.76 9.18 40.99
N PRO A 366 11.39 8.02 41.57
CA PRO A 366 12.03 6.75 41.24
C PRO A 366 11.62 6.27 39.85
N GLU A 367 10.72 6.96 39.16
CA GLU A 367 10.34 6.67 37.78
C GLU A 367 11.19 7.46 36.78
N CYS A 368 12.07 8.34 37.26
CA CYS A 368 12.89 9.24 36.45
C CYS A 368 14.37 9.02 36.73
N VAL A 369 14.71 7.73 36.80
CA VAL A 369 16.00 7.22 37.26
C VAL A 369 17.11 7.67 36.32
N GLY A 370 18.13 8.33 36.88
CA GLY A 370 19.38 8.66 36.19
C GLY A 370 19.53 10.12 35.76
N PHE A 371 18.44 10.91 35.69
CA PHE A 371 18.52 12.26 35.11
C PHE A 371 17.71 13.33 35.86
N ALA A 372 16.56 12.99 36.45
CA ALA A 372 15.81 13.96 37.25
C ALA A 372 16.57 14.23 38.56
N GLN A 373 17.05 15.46 38.73
CA GLN A 373 17.81 15.83 39.92
C GLN A 373 16.87 15.98 41.13
N ASN A 374 17.25 15.37 42.24
CA ASN A 374 16.62 15.61 43.54
C ASN A 374 16.74 17.09 43.89
N GLY A 375 15.71 17.61 44.53
CA GLY A 375 15.83 18.89 45.20
C GLY A 375 16.87 18.82 46.32
N LYS A 376 17.51 19.94 46.62
CA LYS A 376 18.68 19.98 47.49
C LYS A 376 18.36 20.39 48.92
N ILE A 377 19.15 19.86 49.84
CA ILE A 377 19.07 20.09 51.28
C ILE A 377 19.09 21.59 51.65
N GLY A 378 18.20 21.98 52.56
CA GLY A 378 18.17 23.31 53.17
C GLY A 378 19.33 23.56 54.15
N GLY A 379 19.62 24.83 54.40
CA GLY A 379 20.73 25.29 55.22
C GLY A 379 20.47 25.20 56.73
N ARG A 380 21.55 25.11 57.49
CA ARG A 380 21.57 25.14 58.94
C ARG A 380 21.01 26.44 59.50
N GLY A 381 20.18 26.38 60.54
CA GLY A 381 19.94 27.51 61.44
C GLY A 381 21.03 27.66 62.50
N TYR A 382 21.21 28.86 63.05
CA TYR A 382 22.21 29.10 64.11
C TYR A 382 22.05 28.11 65.28
N LEU A 383 23.14 27.61 65.87
CA LEU A 383 23.05 26.80 67.10
C LEU A 383 24.15 27.18 68.10
N LEU A 384 23.75 27.44 69.34
CA LEU A 384 24.66 27.52 70.49
C LEU A 384 24.12 26.64 71.63
N THR A 385 24.77 25.51 71.88
CA THR A 385 24.35 24.50 72.86
C THR A 385 24.69 24.87 74.31
N SER A 386 25.66 25.76 74.51
CA SER A 386 26.08 26.26 75.82
C SER A 386 26.71 27.65 75.65
N PRO A 387 26.62 28.57 76.64
CA PRO A 387 27.29 29.86 76.58
C PRO A 387 28.82 29.79 76.32
N THR A 388 29.45 28.65 76.61
CA THR A 388 30.89 28.41 76.40
C THR A 388 31.20 27.62 75.14
N ALA A 389 30.20 27.09 74.43
CA ALA A 389 30.41 26.35 73.18
C ALA A 389 30.69 27.30 72.01
N THR A 390 31.42 26.84 71.00
CA THR A 390 31.55 27.58 69.74
C THR A 390 30.21 27.54 69.01
N PRO A 391 29.62 28.70 68.65
CA PRO A 391 28.36 28.70 67.91
C PRO A 391 28.53 28.10 66.52
N LEU A 392 27.58 27.26 66.12
CA LEU A 392 27.43 26.87 64.72
C LEU A 392 26.67 28.00 64.01
N LEU A 393 27.34 28.63 63.06
CA LEU A 393 26.72 29.67 62.23
C LEU A 393 25.71 29.04 61.27
N PRO A 394 24.67 29.80 60.86
CA PRO A 394 23.76 29.34 59.82
C PRO A 394 24.52 29.11 58.52
N THR A 395 24.05 28.17 57.71
CA THR A 395 24.63 27.89 56.40
C THR A 395 23.65 28.23 55.30
N ALA A 396 24.19 28.47 54.10
CA ALA A 396 23.37 28.50 52.91
C ALA A 396 22.70 27.13 52.71
N GLY A 397 21.59 27.11 51.98
CA GLY A 397 21.10 25.87 51.38
C GLY A 397 22.05 25.37 50.31
N THR A 398 21.96 24.10 49.96
CA THR A 398 22.80 23.48 48.94
C THR A 398 22.30 23.91 47.55
N PRO A 399 23.20 24.38 46.64
CA PRO A 399 22.82 24.71 45.27
C PRO A 399 22.48 23.46 44.45
N SER A 400 21.65 23.62 43.42
CA SER A 400 21.22 22.56 42.50
C SER A 400 21.50 22.98 41.06
N GLY A 401 22.51 22.39 40.42
CA GLY A 401 23.00 22.88 39.12
C GLY A 401 23.41 24.35 39.23
N ASP A 402 22.81 25.20 38.40
CA ASP A 402 23.02 26.66 38.40
C ASP A 402 22.16 27.40 39.43
N SER A 403 21.18 26.73 40.04
CA SER A 403 20.29 27.33 41.03
C SER A 403 21.03 27.50 42.36
N LEU A 404 21.17 28.75 42.79
CA LEU A 404 21.84 29.10 44.04
C LEU A 404 20.98 28.74 45.25
N GLY A 405 21.62 28.13 46.23
CA GLY A 405 21.04 27.93 47.55
C GLY A 405 20.72 29.25 48.24
N GLY A 406 19.69 29.23 49.08
CA GLY A 406 19.29 30.38 49.86
C GLY A 406 20.41 30.81 50.80
N GLN A 407 20.74 32.11 50.80
CA GLN A 407 21.78 32.65 51.67
C GLN A 407 21.42 32.50 53.16
N PRO A 408 22.40 32.24 54.04
CA PRO A 408 22.17 32.13 55.48
C PRO A 408 21.71 33.47 56.06
N GLY A 409 20.94 33.38 57.14
CA GLY A 409 20.64 34.52 57.99
C GLY A 409 21.91 35.10 58.62
N THR A 410 21.93 36.42 58.80
CA THR A 410 23.00 37.17 59.47
C THR A 410 22.45 37.90 60.69
N SER A 411 23.33 38.52 61.49
CA SER A 411 22.91 39.35 62.62
C SER A 411 21.99 40.52 62.23
N TYR A 412 22.08 40.98 60.97
CA TYR A 412 21.31 42.11 60.44
C TYR A 412 20.07 41.67 59.63
N SER A 413 20.17 40.57 58.89
CA SER A 413 19.07 39.95 58.14
C SER A 413 18.86 38.53 58.65
N ARG A 414 18.07 38.39 59.71
CA ARG A 414 18.08 37.15 60.50
C ARG A 414 17.37 35.99 59.81
N GLY A 415 16.37 36.22 58.97
CA GLY A 415 15.73 35.16 58.18
C GLY A 415 16.69 34.59 57.13
N GLY A 416 16.57 33.29 56.88
CA GLY A 416 17.24 32.68 55.73
C GLY A 416 16.55 33.08 54.43
N ARG A 417 17.30 33.20 53.33
CA ARG A 417 16.69 33.48 52.01
C ARG A 417 16.17 32.20 51.38
N ALA A 418 15.14 32.32 50.55
CA ALA A 418 14.64 31.17 49.78
C ALA A 418 15.72 30.68 48.79
N GLY A 419 15.71 29.36 48.52
CA GLY A 419 16.49 28.76 47.45
C GLY A 419 15.93 29.15 46.09
N GLN A 420 16.79 29.21 45.07
CA GLN A 420 16.34 29.44 43.70
C GLN A 420 15.61 28.21 43.14
N PRO A 421 14.58 28.40 42.30
CA PRO A 421 13.93 27.29 41.61
C PRO A 421 14.92 26.59 40.68
N GLY A 422 14.70 25.29 40.45
CA GLY A 422 15.42 24.52 39.44
C GLY A 422 15.03 24.96 38.03
N ALA A 423 15.94 24.78 37.08
CA ALA A 423 15.66 25.08 35.68
C ALA A 423 14.62 24.11 35.11
N THR A 424 13.56 24.65 34.49
CA THR A 424 12.65 23.87 33.63
C THR A 424 13.40 23.42 32.39
N SER A 425 13.21 22.17 31.97
CA SER A 425 13.81 21.70 30.72
C SER A 425 13.18 22.41 29.53
N SER A 426 14.02 22.86 28.60
CA SER A 426 13.60 23.36 27.28
C SER A 426 13.85 22.35 26.17
N GLU A 427 14.38 21.18 26.53
CA GLU A 427 14.71 20.10 25.61
C GLU A 427 13.45 19.29 25.31
N HIS A 428 12.57 19.84 24.46
CA HIS A 428 11.45 19.08 23.94
C HIS A 428 11.94 17.86 23.15
N GLY A 429 11.18 16.77 23.23
CA GLY A 429 11.46 15.60 22.42
C GLY A 429 11.40 15.94 20.93
N SER A 430 12.31 15.37 20.14
CA SER A 430 12.30 15.53 18.69
C SER A 430 11.02 14.96 18.10
N MET A 431 10.45 15.61 17.08
CA MET A 431 9.35 15.00 16.33
C MET A 431 9.87 13.77 15.58
N GLY A 432 9.08 12.70 15.55
CA GLY A 432 9.35 11.53 14.74
C GLY A 432 9.15 11.85 13.26
N GLU A 433 10.06 11.38 12.41
CA GLU A 433 9.97 11.53 10.95
C GLU A 433 8.76 10.78 10.39
N SER A 434 8.16 11.33 9.34
CA SER A 434 7.08 10.66 8.61
C SER A 434 7.59 9.39 7.93
N GLY A 435 6.70 8.43 7.68
CA GLY A 435 7.01 7.30 6.83
C GLY A 435 7.34 7.73 5.39
N GLU A 436 8.09 6.89 4.68
CA GLU A 436 8.39 7.09 3.26
C GLU A 436 7.38 6.36 2.38
N VAL A 437 6.94 7.00 1.29
CA VAL A 437 6.05 6.34 0.34
C VAL A 437 6.76 5.18 -0.35
N GLY A 438 6.04 4.08 -0.53
CA GLY A 438 6.51 2.92 -1.29
C GLY A 438 6.78 1.68 -0.45
N GLY A 439 7.45 0.73 -1.10
CA GLY A 439 7.76 -0.58 -0.54
C GLY A 439 8.49 -1.44 -1.57
N TYR A 440 8.74 -2.68 -1.18
CA TYR A 440 9.40 -3.68 -2.01
C TYR A 440 8.87 -5.06 -1.68
N PHE A 441 9.03 -6.01 -2.61
CA PHE A 441 8.74 -7.42 -2.32
C PHE A 441 9.96 -8.07 -1.64
N GLU A 442 9.72 -8.69 -0.49
CA GLU A 442 10.70 -9.50 0.24
C GLU A 442 10.12 -10.89 0.46
N ASN A 443 10.80 -11.93 -0.06
CA ASN A 443 10.33 -13.31 0.00
C ASN A 443 8.89 -13.49 -0.54
N GLY A 444 8.55 -12.79 -1.63
CA GLY A 444 7.22 -12.87 -2.25
C GLY A 444 6.10 -12.16 -1.48
N GLN A 445 6.42 -11.39 -0.43
CA GLN A 445 5.48 -10.57 0.34
C GLN A 445 5.80 -9.08 0.18
N TRP A 446 4.77 -8.25 0.08
CA TRP A 446 4.95 -6.80 0.06
C TRP A 446 5.40 -6.30 1.44
N ARG A 447 6.44 -5.47 1.45
CA ARG A 447 6.94 -4.77 2.63
C ARG A 447 6.86 -3.28 2.38
N SER A 448 5.91 -2.63 3.05
CA SER A 448 5.86 -1.18 3.06
C SER A 448 7.01 -0.61 3.89
N THR A 449 7.67 0.42 3.37
CA THR A 449 8.71 1.19 4.08
C THR A 449 8.12 2.38 4.84
N GLY A 450 6.81 2.57 4.79
CA GLY A 450 6.12 3.79 5.19
C GLY A 450 5.75 3.94 6.65
N ASN A 451 6.46 3.31 7.59
CA ASN A 451 6.16 3.52 9.02
C ASN A 451 6.76 4.84 9.50
N GLY A 452 5.96 5.65 10.20
CA GLY A 452 6.46 6.83 10.90
C GLY A 452 7.38 6.44 12.06
N LEU A 453 8.32 7.31 12.39
CA LEU A 453 9.21 7.12 13.53
C LEU A 453 8.58 7.62 14.84
N THR A 454 8.97 7.01 15.95
CA THR A 454 8.59 7.47 17.30
C THR A 454 9.27 8.80 17.62
N GLY A 455 8.53 9.70 18.27
CA GLY A 455 9.08 10.95 18.79
C GLY A 455 10.12 10.70 19.89
N GLY A 456 11.00 11.67 20.11
CA GLY A 456 11.94 11.65 21.23
C GLY A 456 11.24 11.91 22.57
N ASP A 457 11.85 11.45 23.66
CA ASP A 457 11.44 11.84 25.01
C ASP A 457 11.82 13.29 25.29
N GLY A 458 11.02 13.98 26.10
CA GLY A 458 11.37 15.28 26.64
C GLY A 458 12.48 15.19 27.68
N GLY A 459 13.24 16.25 27.83
CA GLY A 459 14.25 16.38 28.89
C GLY A 459 13.62 16.58 30.28
N HIS A 460 14.33 16.14 31.31
CA HIS A 460 13.91 16.31 32.70
C HIS A 460 14.25 17.72 33.22
N GLY A 461 13.43 18.24 34.13
CA GLY A 461 13.78 19.46 34.86
C GLY A 461 14.99 19.27 35.79
N GLN A 462 15.42 20.35 36.43
CA GLN A 462 16.41 20.31 37.51
C GLN A 462 15.74 20.44 38.89
N GLY A 463 16.33 19.85 39.91
CA GLY A 463 15.85 19.99 41.29
C GLY A 463 16.03 21.43 41.79
N GLY A 464 15.16 21.89 42.68
CA GLY A 464 15.30 23.20 43.32
C GLY A 464 16.45 23.23 44.34
N ALA A 465 17.01 24.42 44.57
CA ALA A 465 18.04 24.60 45.58
C ALA A 465 17.43 24.69 46.99
N GLY A 466 18.21 24.34 48.03
CA GLY A 466 17.74 24.44 49.42
C GLY A 466 17.61 25.89 49.89
N GLY A 467 16.68 26.16 50.80
CA GLY A 467 16.57 27.45 51.47
C GLY A 467 17.67 27.66 52.50
N GLY A 468 18.08 28.89 52.78
CA GLY A 468 19.10 29.19 53.81
C GLY A 468 18.54 29.04 55.22
N GLY A 469 19.35 28.66 56.19
CA GLY A 469 18.91 28.67 57.58
C GLY A 469 19.05 30.04 58.22
N SER A 470 18.30 30.29 59.30
CA SER A 470 18.20 31.60 59.92
C SER A 470 19.19 31.82 61.06
N TRP A 471 19.42 33.08 61.41
CA TRP A 471 20.19 33.50 62.56
C TRP A 471 19.39 33.33 63.87
N LYS A 472 20.06 33.48 65.02
CA LYS A 472 19.44 33.26 66.33
C LYS A 472 18.26 34.19 66.65
N ALA A 473 17.23 33.66 67.32
CA ALA A 473 16.17 34.47 67.95
C ALA A 473 16.74 35.34 69.09
N THR A 474 16.24 36.57 69.26
CA THR A 474 16.76 37.53 70.26
C THR A 474 16.24 37.37 71.68
N SER A 475 15.18 36.59 71.89
CA SER A 475 14.41 36.58 73.15
C SER A 475 14.66 35.35 74.03
N SER A 476 15.57 34.45 73.65
CA SER A 476 15.75 33.15 74.29
C SER A 476 17.17 32.99 74.86
N ASN A 477 17.27 32.38 76.06
CA ASN A 477 18.54 31.96 76.67
C ASN A 477 19.20 30.80 75.90
N VAL A 478 18.46 30.15 74.99
CA VAL A 478 18.97 29.19 74.01
C VAL A 478 18.94 29.82 72.63
N TYR A 479 20.12 30.04 72.06
CA TYR A 479 20.26 30.69 70.77
C TYR A 479 20.17 29.64 69.66
N THR A 480 18.96 29.39 69.17
CA THR A 480 18.72 28.59 67.95
C THR A 480 18.21 29.48 66.83
N GLY A 481 18.51 29.09 65.60
CA GLY A 481 17.89 29.57 64.36
C GLY A 481 17.17 28.41 63.67
N SER A 482 16.23 28.75 62.80
CA SER A 482 15.45 27.79 62.02
C SER A 482 16.24 27.23 60.84
N ALA A 483 16.02 25.96 60.51
CA ALA A 483 16.54 25.33 59.30
C ALA A 483 15.80 25.82 58.05
N GLY A 484 16.52 25.92 56.93
CA GLY A 484 15.88 26.12 55.63
C GLY A 484 15.19 24.85 55.13
N GLY A 485 14.16 25.01 54.30
CA GLY A 485 13.48 23.88 53.66
C GLY A 485 14.28 23.33 52.47
N GLY A 486 14.10 22.04 52.18
CA GLY A 486 14.68 21.37 51.03
C GLY A 486 14.06 21.83 49.71
N GLY A 487 14.84 21.83 48.63
CA GLY A 487 14.30 22.08 47.30
C GLY A 487 13.36 20.97 46.83
N GLY A 488 12.44 21.28 45.93
CA GLY A 488 11.58 20.28 45.30
C GLY A 488 12.30 19.53 44.18
N SER A 489 11.94 18.27 43.96
CA SER A 489 12.52 17.44 42.90
C SER A 489 12.07 17.90 41.51
N ALA A 490 12.89 17.63 40.50
CA ALA A 490 12.55 17.88 39.11
C ALA A 490 11.30 17.09 38.66
N GLY A 491 10.51 17.71 37.77
CA GLY A 491 9.52 17.02 36.97
C GLY A 491 10.18 16.27 35.81
N CYS A 492 9.58 15.16 35.39
CA CYS A 492 10.17 14.28 34.40
C CYS A 492 9.73 14.66 33.00
N GLY A 493 10.58 14.43 31.99
CA GLY A 493 10.16 14.64 30.60
C GLY A 493 9.03 13.70 30.20
N GLY A 494 8.13 14.17 29.34
CA GLY A 494 7.10 13.35 28.73
C GLY A 494 7.69 12.39 27.70
N LYS A 495 7.08 11.22 27.52
CA LYS A 495 7.53 10.23 26.53
C LYS A 495 7.16 10.67 25.12
N GLY A 496 7.98 10.27 24.14
CA GLY A 496 7.63 10.45 22.73
C GLY A 496 6.36 9.69 22.35
N GLY A 497 5.57 10.23 21.42
CA GLY A 497 4.47 9.50 20.79
C GLY A 497 4.99 8.51 19.76
N GLU A 498 4.35 7.35 19.64
CA GLU A 498 4.75 6.33 18.65
C GLU A 498 4.39 6.78 17.23
N GLY A 499 5.16 6.34 16.24
CA GLY A 499 4.84 6.59 14.84
C GLY A 499 3.62 5.79 14.37
N GLY A 500 2.93 6.30 13.37
CA GLY A 500 1.85 5.58 12.70
C GLY A 500 2.38 4.54 11.70
N GLY A 501 1.70 3.42 11.58
CA GLY A 501 2.02 2.36 10.62
C GLY A 501 1.63 2.76 9.19
N ALA A 502 2.27 2.17 8.19
CA ALA A 502 1.93 2.40 6.79
C ALA A 502 0.57 1.78 6.41
N GLY A 503 -0.13 2.38 5.45
CA GLY A 503 -1.28 1.77 4.80
C GLY A 503 -0.87 0.59 3.90
N GLY A 504 -1.74 -0.42 3.81
CA GLY A 504 -1.55 -1.55 2.90
C GLY A 504 -1.72 -1.13 1.43
N ALA A 505 -1.01 -1.82 0.54
CA ALA A 505 -1.04 -1.56 -0.89
C ALA A 505 -2.06 -2.47 -1.62
N SER A 506 -2.50 -2.04 -2.79
CA SER A 506 -3.42 -2.79 -3.65
C SER A 506 -2.79 -3.05 -5.02
N PHE A 507 -2.91 -4.28 -5.52
CA PHE A 507 -2.33 -4.71 -6.78
C PHE A 507 -3.31 -5.54 -7.61
N GLY A 508 -3.58 -5.13 -8.85
CA GLY A 508 -4.26 -6.00 -9.82
C GLY A 508 -3.40 -7.21 -10.17
N LEU A 509 -2.17 -6.94 -10.62
CA LEU A 509 -1.17 -7.93 -11.03
C LEU A 509 0.20 -7.66 -10.42
N VAL A 510 0.85 -8.70 -9.91
CA VAL A 510 2.24 -8.68 -9.43
C VAL A 510 3.04 -9.74 -10.19
N ILE A 511 4.18 -9.34 -10.77
CA ILE A 511 5.09 -10.22 -11.52
C ILE A 511 6.51 -10.08 -10.94
N LEU A 512 7.04 -11.17 -10.38
CA LEU A 512 8.34 -11.19 -9.73
C LEU A 512 9.25 -12.24 -10.39
N ASN A 513 10.43 -11.85 -10.84
CA ASN A 513 11.42 -12.74 -11.46
C ASN A 513 10.83 -13.67 -12.54
N SER A 514 9.93 -13.17 -13.37
CA SER A 514 9.11 -14.01 -14.26
C SER A 514 9.07 -13.49 -15.69
N THR A 515 8.86 -14.41 -16.64
CA THR A 515 8.55 -14.15 -18.04
C THR A 515 7.19 -14.74 -18.32
N ILE A 516 6.18 -13.93 -18.64
CA ILE A 516 4.83 -14.42 -18.91
C ILE A 516 4.24 -13.84 -20.20
N VAL A 517 3.22 -14.53 -20.69
CA VAL A 517 2.37 -14.06 -21.79
C VAL A 517 1.00 -13.67 -21.23
N ILE A 518 0.49 -12.50 -21.62
CA ILE A 518 -0.90 -12.12 -21.41
C ILE A 518 -1.60 -12.06 -22.77
N ASP A 519 -2.58 -12.94 -22.94
CA ASP A 519 -3.49 -12.97 -24.08
C ASP A 519 -4.87 -12.50 -23.61
N GLU A 520 -5.06 -11.18 -23.55
CA GLU A 520 -6.25 -10.53 -23.00
C GLU A 520 -6.35 -10.56 -21.46
N GLY A 521 -6.65 -9.41 -20.84
CA GLY A 521 -6.92 -9.33 -19.41
C GLY A 521 -7.07 -7.91 -18.90
N ASP A 522 -7.75 -7.76 -17.76
CA ASP A 522 -7.99 -6.49 -17.09
C ASP A 522 -7.54 -6.55 -15.62
N PHE A 523 -6.54 -5.75 -15.27
CA PHE A 523 -5.95 -5.76 -13.92
C PHE A 523 -6.07 -4.38 -13.29
N GLU A 524 -7.00 -4.27 -12.33
CA GLU A 524 -7.27 -3.05 -11.60
C GLU A 524 -6.70 -3.17 -10.19
N GLY A 525 -5.85 -2.23 -9.77
CA GLY A 525 -5.55 -2.03 -8.36
C GLY A 525 -6.66 -1.22 -7.70
N ASN A 526 -7.15 -1.62 -6.53
CA ASN A 526 -8.09 -0.79 -5.77
C ASN A 526 -7.37 0.43 -5.17
N GLY A 527 -8.07 1.29 -4.42
CA GLY A 527 -7.43 2.37 -3.69
C GLY A 527 -6.41 1.83 -2.66
N GLY A 528 -5.25 2.47 -2.54
CA GLY A 528 -4.34 2.20 -1.44
C GLY A 528 -4.95 2.62 -0.09
N ALA A 529 -4.55 1.96 1.01
CA ALA A 529 -5.12 2.26 2.32
C ALA A 529 -4.47 3.49 2.97
N ASN A 530 -5.13 4.14 3.92
CA ASN A 530 -4.55 5.31 4.58
C ASN A 530 -3.43 4.89 5.55
N GLY A 531 -2.42 5.75 5.67
CA GLY A 531 -1.41 5.63 6.71
C GLY A 531 -1.99 5.93 8.09
N GLY A 532 -1.45 5.28 9.11
CA GLY A 532 -1.81 5.51 10.50
C GLY A 532 -1.35 6.88 11.00
N HIS A 533 -2.18 7.54 11.81
CA HIS A 533 -1.79 8.76 12.50
C HIS A 533 -0.60 8.55 13.44
N GLY A 534 0.28 9.54 13.52
CA GLY A 534 1.33 9.57 14.54
C GLY A 534 0.75 9.94 15.92
N GLY A 535 1.24 9.29 16.97
CA GLY A 535 0.83 9.55 18.34
C GLY A 535 1.34 10.92 18.84
N ALA A 536 0.53 11.62 19.63
CA ALA A 536 0.99 12.85 20.28
C ALA A 536 2.07 12.55 21.32
N GLY A 537 3.03 13.47 21.51
CA GLY A 537 3.98 13.39 22.61
C GLY A 537 3.32 13.57 23.98
N GLY A 538 3.89 12.94 25.00
CA GLY A 538 3.46 13.09 26.39
C GLY A 538 3.83 14.46 26.95
N LEU A 539 2.99 15.00 27.83
CA LEU A 539 3.30 16.24 28.54
C LEU A 539 4.44 16.03 29.54
N GLY A 540 5.29 17.04 29.73
CA GLY A 540 6.29 17.04 30.79
C GLY A 540 5.65 17.14 32.17
N GLY A 541 6.22 16.44 33.16
CA GLY A 541 5.79 16.49 34.55
C GLY A 541 6.14 17.81 35.21
N GLU A 542 5.27 18.28 36.12
CA GLU A 542 5.55 19.49 36.90
C GLU A 542 6.67 19.25 37.92
N GLY A 543 7.49 20.27 38.17
CA GLY A 543 8.48 20.23 39.24
C GLY A 543 7.84 20.29 40.63
N GLY A 544 8.43 19.59 41.59
CA GLY A 544 7.94 19.56 42.96
C GLY A 544 8.09 20.90 43.67
N GLU A 545 7.16 21.24 44.54
CA GLU A 545 7.24 22.44 45.36
C GLU A 545 8.40 22.35 46.37
N GLY A 546 9.10 23.46 46.63
CA GLY A 546 10.14 23.51 47.67
C GLY A 546 9.53 23.50 49.08
N GLY A 547 10.19 22.81 50.00
CA GLY A 547 9.80 22.70 51.40
C GLY A 547 9.93 24.03 52.14
N PHE A 548 9.08 24.25 53.14
CA PHE A 548 9.13 25.44 53.98
C PHE A 548 10.32 25.38 54.93
N GLY A 549 10.99 26.51 55.14
CA GLY A 549 11.91 26.64 56.28
C GLY A 549 11.11 26.69 57.58
N THR A 550 11.73 26.28 58.69
CA THR A 550 11.01 26.34 59.96
C THR A 550 10.72 27.77 60.37
N THR A 551 9.52 28.01 60.88
CA THR A 551 9.11 29.30 61.43
C THR A 551 9.05 29.27 62.94
N GLU A 552 9.44 28.16 63.58
CA GLU A 552 9.35 27.96 65.03
C GLU A 552 10.62 27.30 65.60
N TYR A 553 10.92 27.59 66.87
CA TYR A 553 11.88 26.84 67.68
C TYR A 553 11.21 26.34 68.94
N CYS A 554 11.57 25.14 69.40
CA CYS A 554 11.03 24.58 70.63
C CYS A 554 12.12 24.55 71.72
N VAL A 555 11.85 25.14 72.87
CA VAL A 555 12.74 25.06 74.04
C VAL A 555 12.54 23.74 74.80
N ASP A 556 11.34 23.15 74.70
CA ASP A 556 10.97 21.81 75.15
C ASP A 556 9.93 21.20 74.19
N TYR A 557 9.58 19.91 74.31
CA TYR A 557 8.67 19.19 73.39
C TYR A 557 7.32 19.88 73.19
N ASP A 558 6.81 20.58 74.21
CA ASP A 558 5.51 21.25 74.20
C ASP A 558 5.60 22.79 74.14
N ASP A 559 6.80 23.38 74.10
CA ASP A 559 7.00 24.84 74.17
C ASP A 559 7.72 25.38 72.94
N CYS A 560 6.97 25.51 71.85
CA CYS A 560 7.41 26.03 70.57
C CYS A 560 7.02 27.50 70.40
N HIS A 561 8.00 28.32 70.01
CA HIS A 561 7.85 29.77 69.83
C HIS A 561 8.13 30.15 68.38
N PRO A 562 7.34 31.05 67.77
CA PRO A 562 7.58 31.50 66.41
C PRO A 562 8.84 32.36 66.32
N PHE A 563 9.63 32.12 65.28
CA PHE A 563 10.73 32.99 64.82
C PHE A 563 10.24 34.32 64.23
N HIS A 564 8.92 34.54 64.13
CA HIS A 564 8.30 35.66 63.43
C HIS A 564 8.87 35.78 61.99
N ASN A 565 9.29 36.97 61.56
CA ASN A 565 9.84 37.23 60.22
C ASN A 565 11.27 36.68 59.99
N PHE A 566 11.77 35.83 60.91
CA PHE A 566 13.15 35.33 60.90
C PHE A 566 13.24 33.81 60.70
N GLY A 567 12.22 33.22 60.06
CA GLY A 567 12.22 31.80 59.69
C GLY A 567 13.32 31.43 58.69
N GLY A 568 13.51 30.13 58.49
CA GLY A 568 14.37 29.59 57.44
C GLY A 568 13.79 29.93 56.07
N GLY A 569 14.65 30.01 55.06
CA GLY A 569 14.21 30.17 53.70
C GLY A 569 13.46 28.93 53.21
N ARG A 570 12.43 29.13 52.38
CA ARG A 570 11.80 28.05 51.61
C ARG A 570 12.79 27.49 50.59
N GLY A 571 12.78 26.19 50.35
CA GLY A 571 13.47 25.60 49.20
C GLY A 571 12.91 26.13 47.88
N GLY A 572 13.71 26.07 46.83
CA GLY A 572 13.25 26.36 45.47
C GLY A 572 12.33 25.26 44.95
N LYS A 573 11.36 25.61 44.10
CA LYS A 573 10.57 24.65 43.32
C LYS A 573 11.50 23.91 42.35
N GLY A 574 11.28 22.62 42.10
CA GLY A 574 11.91 21.92 40.98
C GLY A 574 11.46 22.50 39.64
N GLY A 575 12.29 22.36 38.62
CA GLY A 575 11.93 22.67 37.24
C GLY A 575 10.97 21.63 36.66
N ASN A 576 10.11 22.05 35.74
CA ASN A 576 9.24 21.14 35.00
C ASN A 576 10.06 20.32 33.99
N GLY A 577 9.60 19.11 33.68
CA GLY A 577 10.07 18.39 32.50
C GLY A 577 9.52 19.00 31.22
N ALA A 578 10.19 18.75 30.10
CA ALA A 578 9.73 19.13 28.78
C ALA A 578 8.77 18.08 28.21
N ASN A 579 7.93 18.48 27.26
CA ASN A 579 7.06 17.56 26.54
C ASN A 579 7.88 16.62 25.64
N GLY A 580 7.42 15.38 25.47
CA GLY A 580 7.90 14.49 24.42
C GLY A 580 7.49 14.98 23.03
N GLY A 581 8.20 14.51 22.01
CA GLY A 581 7.88 14.78 20.62
C GLY A 581 6.73 13.92 20.13
N ALA A 582 5.98 14.40 19.15
CA ALA A 582 4.98 13.58 18.46
C ALA A 582 5.65 12.53 17.57
N GLY A 583 5.03 11.37 17.39
CA GLY A 583 5.45 10.39 16.39
C GLY A 583 5.06 10.83 14.99
N GLY A 584 5.83 10.40 13.98
CA GLY A 584 5.51 10.68 12.58
C GLY A 584 4.29 9.89 12.09
N GLY A 585 3.57 10.44 11.12
CA GLY A 585 2.49 9.71 10.45
C GLY A 585 3.03 8.65 9.48
N GLY A 586 2.33 7.53 9.36
CA GLY A 586 2.65 6.51 8.36
C GLY A 586 2.28 6.96 6.94
N ALA A 587 3.00 6.48 5.92
CA ALA A 587 2.65 6.75 4.53
C ALA A 587 1.35 6.04 4.13
N GLY A 588 0.64 6.61 3.18
CA GLY A 588 -0.47 5.93 2.50
C GLY A 588 0.03 4.73 1.70
N GLY A 589 -0.81 3.72 1.56
CA GLY A 589 -0.58 2.55 0.74
C GLY A 589 -0.63 2.89 -0.74
N ASP A 590 0.17 2.18 -1.53
CA ASP A 590 0.22 2.35 -2.98
C ASP A 590 -0.95 1.60 -3.67
N SER A 591 -1.25 1.99 -4.90
CA SER A 591 -2.15 1.27 -5.81
C SER A 591 -1.48 1.05 -7.17
N TYR A 592 -1.56 -0.18 -7.67
CA TYR A 592 -0.98 -0.61 -8.93
C TYR A 592 -1.96 -1.44 -9.76
N GLY A 593 -2.07 -1.13 -11.05
CA GLY A 593 -2.65 -2.07 -12.01
C GLY A 593 -1.72 -3.27 -12.17
N ALA A 594 -0.46 -3.03 -12.55
CA ALA A 594 0.61 -4.01 -12.57
C ALA A 594 1.89 -3.55 -11.86
N TYR A 595 2.52 -4.46 -11.12
CA TYR A 595 3.85 -4.27 -10.53
C TYR A 595 4.79 -5.39 -11.02
N CYS A 596 5.88 -5.01 -11.66
CA CYS A 596 6.90 -5.92 -12.14
C CYS A 596 8.26 -5.66 -11.46
N ALA A 597 8.90 -6.73 -10.99
CA ALA A 597 10.30 -6.69 -10.53
C ALA A 597 11.09 -7.79 -11.22
N GLU A 598 12.17 -7.40 -11.90
CA GLU A 598 13.07 -8.31 -12.63
C GLU A 598 12.30 -9.28 -13.55
N SER A 599 11.27 -8.76 -14.24
CA SER A 599 10.32 -9.56 -15.00
C SER A 599 10.09 -9.00 -16.41
N THR A 600 9.66 -9.85 -17.32
CA THR A 600 9.26 -9.49 -18.68
C THR A 600 7.83 -9.94 -18.95
N LEU A 601 7.11 -9.11 -19.69
CA LEU A 601 5.71 -9.33 -20.02
C LEU A 601 5.56 -9.26 -21.55
N THR A 602 5.00 -10.32 -22.14
CA THR A 602 4.67 -10.35 -23.58
C THR A 602 3.17 -10.24 -23.75
N LEU A 603 2.72 -9.35 -24.62
CA LEU A 603 1.30 -9.14 -24.91
C LEU A 603 0.95 -9.74 -26.27
N GLU A 604 -0.04 -10.63 -26.29
CA GLU A 604 -0.59 -11.21 -27.53
C GLU A 604 -2.01 -10.69 -27.82
N GLY A 605 -2.68 -10.14 -26.80
CA GLY A 605 -4.05 -9.61 -26.87
C GLY A 605 -4.22 -8.26 -26.17
N GLY A 606 -5.48 -7.88 -25.90
CA GLY A 606 -5.82 -6.61 -25.26
C GLY A 606 -5.54 -6.59 -23.75
N LEU A 607 -4.64 -5.73 -23.29
CA LEU A 607 -4.36 -5.56 -21.86
C LEU A 607 -4.91 -4.22 -21.36
N SER A 608 -5.70 -4.26 -20.28
CA SER A 608 -6.10 -3.10 -19.49
C SER A 608 -5.40 -3.14 -18.14
N LEU A 609 -4.80 -2.02 -17.75
CA LEU A 609 -4.15 -1.82 -16.45
C LEU A 609 -4.67 -0.53 -15.83
N GLU A 610 -5.32 -0.62 -14.69
CA GLU A 610 -5.86 0.54 -13.99
C GLU A 610 -5.37 0.56 -12.55
N ALA A 611 -5.05 1.75 -12.04
CA ALA A 611 -4.72 1.93 -10.64
C ALA A 611 -5.75 2.84 -9.96
N GLY A 612 -6.22 2.40 -8.80
CA GLY A 612 -6.98 3.22 -7.87
C GLY A 612 -6.14 4.35 -7.29
N ALA A 613 -6.78 5.24 -6.52
CA ALA A 613 -6.06 6.32 -5.85
C ALA A 613 -5.11 5.77 -4.78
N GLY A 614 -3.91 6.35 -4.65
CA GLY A 614 -3.04 6.08 -3.52
C GLY A 614 -3.70 6.52 -2.20
N GLY A 615 -3.46 5.78 -1.12
CA GLY A 615 -4.03 6.10 0.18
C GLY A 615 -3.50 7.41 0.74
N LEU A 616 -4.26 8.09 1.61
CA LEU A 616 -3.76 9.30 2.25
C LEU A 616 -2.70 8.95 3.29
N GLY A 617 -1.69 9.81 3.45
CA GLY A 617 -0.76 9.67 4.55
C GLY A 617 -1.39 9.97 5.90
N GLY A 618 -0.87 9.33 6.94
CA GLY A 618 -1.31 9.52 8.31
C GLY A 618 -1.01 10.93 8.81
N VAL A 619 -2.01 11.61 9.34
CA VAL A 619 -1.84 12.92 9.99
C VAL A 619 -1.00 12.79 11.26
N SER A 620 -0.13 13.76 11.52
CA SER A 620 0.59 13.92 12.79
C SER A 620 0.73 15.40 13.14
N THR A 621 0.82 15.71 14.44
CA THR A 621 1.22 17.04 14.92
C THR A 621 2.72 17.32 14.72
N GLY A 622 3.51 16.28 14.43
CA GLY A 622 4.86 16.37 13.89
C GLY A 622 4.84 16.36 12.36
N TYR A 623 5.46 15.35 11.75
CA TYR A 623 5.48 15.17 10.30
C TYR A 623 4.38 14.19 9.86
N SER A 624 3.44 14.67 9.04
CA SER A 624 2.40 13.81 8.46
C SER A 624 3.00 12.94 7.35
N GLY A 625 2.48 11.73 7.19
CA GLY A 625 2.89 10.82 6.12
C GLY A 625 2.56 11.38 4.73
N PRO A 626 3.33 11.03 3.70
CA PRO A 626 2.95 11.28 2.31
C PRO A 626 1.80 10.35 1.90
N ALA A 627 1.04 10.76 0.89
CA ALA A 627 0.08 9.87 0.23
C ALA A 627 0.81 8.76 -0.55
N GLY A 628 0.13 7.64 -0.75
CA GLY A 628 0.59 6.52 -1.57
C GLY A 628 0.63 6.86 -3.05
N ARG A 629 1.35 6.04 -3.82
CA ARG A 629 1.42 6.14 -5.28
C ARG A 629 0.18 5.52 -5.94
N SER A 630 -0.13 5.98 -7.14
CA SER A 630 -1.13 5.40 -8.04
C SER A 630 -0.47 5.29 -9.41
N MET A 631 -0.26 4.06 -9.89
CA MET A 631 0.44 3.81 -11.15
C MET A 631 -0.18 2.61 -11.87
N GLU A 632 -0.65 2.82 -13.11
CA GLU A 632 -1.19 1.73 -13.95
C GLU A 632 -0.18 0.60 -14.12
N SER A 633 1.10 0.93 -14.33
CA SER A 633 2.20 -0.03 -14.32
C SER A 633 3.45 0.52 -13.62
N PHE A 634 4.20 -0.37 -12.95
CA PHE A 634 5.50 -0.05 -12.37
C PHE A 634 6.51 -1.15 -12.66
N GLY A 635 7.63 -0.78 -13.28
CA GLY A 635 8.73 -1.70 -13.59
C GLY A 635 8.43 -2.74 -14.68
N CYS A 636 7.27 -2.66 -15.33
CA CYS A 636 6.88 -3.54 -16.42
C CYS A 636 7.36 -2.94 -17.75
N ASP A 637 8.15 -3.69 -18.50
CA ASP A 637 8.48 -3.35 -19.88
C ASP A 637 7.32 -3.83 -20.77
N LEU A 638 6.43 -2.90 -21.14
CA LEU A 638 5.25 -3.14 -22.00
C LEU A 638 5.54 -2.82 -23.47
#